data_AF-A0A939SZS6-F1
#
_entry.id   AF-A0A939SZS6-F1
#
_cell.length_a   1.000
_cell.length_b   1.000
_cell.length_c   1.000
_cell.angle_alpha   90.00
_cell.angle_beta   90.00
_cell.angle_gamma   90.00
#
_symmetry.space_group_name_H-M   'P 1'
#
loop_
_entity.id
_entity.type
_entity.pdbx_description
1 polymer ?
#
loop_
_entity_poly.entity_id
_entity_poly.type
_entity_poly.pdbx_seq_one_letter_code
_entity_poly.pdbx_strand_id
1 'polypeptide(L)'
;MSKMMHSLGEQAEGGTHADSCPLYSGERKPVGSKATAEKPGMLARVARVFAAGTAMASIAPPVFAQVEADAIASAHLFTSSQVVGLSVVIGVISAALLSTLWVVRQRGNLESESREIRSALSDAQQRISQYQALIADKNRRIVIWDGNERPELIGQLPAETGAPQDSEFLAFGLWLKPRSASELERAIDRLRGSAHSFDMVVETHREEILEAQGRVSGGRAFVRFVALNNLRAELAELKIERDRLLSSISAFQSMLDAIDLPAWQRDTEGRLTWANHAYGEAVEATTPEQAIDEGREFLTTVARERIRATATTESPFHDKISTVVRGNRTFFDVVDVKVPGGSAGIAVDVSGIEAVRAELERTLKSHAETLDHLATPVAIFDGDRRLQFYNQAFVSLWKLDIAFLESRPDNAELLERLRAAKKLPDQLNWKSWKETALSVYRALDTQSDLWHLPNGQTLRVFATAHPQGGATWVFENLTEQVDLETRYNTLLKVQGETIDHLSEGVAVFGPDGRIRLSNPAFRALWGITEAEAKPSTHIRALGEACSQSYDRADGWKTFAELITSFDDERRSSQGTLELFSGLVLDYAVIPLPNAQTMLTFVNMTDSVRAERALTEKNEALRKADELKNDFVQHVSYELRSPLTNIIGFTDLLRTPGLGPLNDRQAEYIDHISTSSSVLLTLVNDILDLATVDAGIMRLNYSPIDLGDLLDDVSMQIADRLQESGVTLEITAPAHLGSIVADPQRLKQILVKLLSNAANFSPEGSSVSLECRREGTDFVFSVSDRGPGISQDMIANVFDRFATGAKSGKRGGAGLGLSIVDSFVSLHHGTVTIDSQPGKGTIVTCRIPSVDLPTSVAAE
;
A
#
# COMPACT_ATOMS: atom_id res chain seq x y z
N MET A 1 -34.00 -5.49 29.51
CA MET A 1 -34.09 -6.43 30.65
C MET A 1 -32.71 -6.52 31.31
N SER A 2 -32.55 -6.50 32.64
CA SER A 2 -32.85 -7.59 33.62
C SER A 2 -32.13 -8.91 33.29
N LYS A 3 -31.41 -9.56 34.22
CA LYS A 3 -31.10 -9.17 35.62
C LYS A 3 -29.91 -9.97 36.21
N MET A 4 -29.09 -9.29 37.02
CA MET A 4 -28.60 -9.66 38.36
C MET A 4 -28.36 -11.15 38.80
N MET A 5 -27.16 -11.33 39.37
CA MET A 5 -26.87 -11.85 40.74
C MET A 5 -26.78 -13.36 41.08
N HIS A 6 -25.67 -13.63 41.80
CA HIS A 6 -25.48 -14.53 42.95
C HIS A 6 -25.62 -16.07 42.78
N SER A 7 -25.17 -16.92 43.73
CA SER A 7 -24.02 -16.94 44.68
C SER A 7 -24.27 -18.02 45.76
N LEU A 8 -23.21 -18.50 46.41
CA LEU A 8 -23.19 -19.33 47.64
C LEU A 8 -23.74 -20.77 47.50
N GLY A 9 -23.20 -21.65 48.35
CA GLY A 9 -23.44 -23.09 48.38
C GLY A 9 -22.26 -23.76 49.10
N GLU A 10 -22.47 -24.20 50.34
CA GLU A 10 -21.41 -24.53 51.30
C GLU A 10 -21.63 -25.94 51.90
N GLN A 11 -20.58 -26.54 52.50
CA GLN A 11 -20.63 -27.68 53.46
C GLN A 11 -21.06 -29.07 52.89
N ALA A 12 -20.73 -30.23 53.50
CA ALA A 12 -19.64 -30.61 54.42
C ALA A 12 -19.49 -32.16 54.56
N GLU A 13 -18.28 -32.59 54.95
CA GLU A 13 -17.83 -33.75 55.76
C GLU A 13 -18.46 -35.19 55.75
N GLY A 14 -17.57 -36.18 55.98
CA GLY A 14 -17.80 -37.63 56.17
C GLY A 14 -16.87 -38.47 55.26
N GLY A 15 -16.05 -39.46 55.67
CA GLY A 15 -16.05 -40.36 56.84
C GLY A 15 -16.43 -41.79 56.41
N THR A 16 -15.73 -42.91 56.72
CA THR A 16 -14.49 -43.14 57.50
C THR A 16 -13.94 -44.58 57.28
N HIS A 17 -12.67 -44.85 57.60
CA HIS A 17 -12.04 -46.17 57.89
C HIS A 17 -11.80 -47.22 56.75
N ALA A 18 -11.15 -48.33 57.11
CA ALA A 18 -10.31 -49.21 56.25
C ALA A 18 -10.38 -50.73 56.64
N ASP A 19 -9.30 -51.50 56.40
CA ASP A 19 -9.06 -52.96 56.64
C ASP A 19 -9.68 -53.96 55.64
N SER A 20 -9.12 -55.15 55.32
CA SER A 20 -7.74 -55.70 55.49
C SER A 20 -7.51 -57.02 54.68
N CYS A 21 -6.28 -57.58 54.74
CA CYS A 21 -5.75 -58.94 54.43
C CYS A 21 -6.68 -60.11 53.97
N PRO A 22 -6.20 -61.03 53.10
CA PRO A 22 -5.29 -62.16 53.45
C PRO A 22 -4.20 -62.47 52.37
N LEU A 23 -3.38 -63.54 52.36
CA LEU A 23 -2.53 -64.35 53.29
C LEU A 23 -2.15 -65.71 52.62
N TYR A 24 -0.92 -66.21 52.84
CA TYR A 24 -0.45 -67.63 52.85
C TYR A 24 0.03 -68.45 51.59
N SER A 25 1.37 -68.62 51.51
CA SER A 25 2.15 -69.90 51.54
C SER A 25 2.23 -70.96 50.40
N GLY A 26 3.39 -71.64 50.33
CA GLY A 26 3.59 -73.05 49.88
C GLY A 26 4.53 -73.25 48.67
N GLU A 27 5.80 -73.70 48.68
CA GLU A 27 6.64 -74.75 49.36
C GLU A 27 7.06 -75.89 48.37
N ARG A 28 8.34 -76.34 48.43
CA ARG A 28 9.00 -77.60 47.94
C ARG A 28 9.85 -77.50 46.64
N LYS A 29 11.19 -77.79 46.63
CA LYS A 29 11.98 -79.07 46.74
C LYS A 29 11.83 -80.03 45.52
N PRO A 30 12.75 -81.00 45.23
CA PRO A 30 14.01 -81.44 45.90
C PRO A 30 15.21 -81.90 44.98
N VAL A 31 16.24 -82.57 45.56
CA VAL A 31 17.30 -83.47 44.95
C VAL A 31 18.48 -82.77 44.23
N GLY A 32 19.77 -83.18 44.26
CA GLY A 32 20.55 -84.29 44.91
C GLY A 32 21.65 -84.86 43.96
N SER A 33 22.71 -85.62 44.32
CA SER A 33 23.32 -86.07 45.60
C SER A 33 24.66 -86.86 45.35
N LYS A 34 25.46 -87.18 46.41
CA LYS A 34 26.72 -88.03 46.44
C LYS A 34 28.03 -87.35 45.96
N ALA A 35 29.27 -87.79 46.30
CA ALA A 35 29.76 -89.03 46.94
C ALA A 35 31.06 -88.88 47.83
N THR A 36 31.42 -90.01 48.46
CA THR A 36 32.60 -90.43 49.30
C THR A 36 34.02 -90.13 48.75
N ALA A 37 35.16 -90.32 49.46
CA ALA A 37 35.55 -91.13 50.65
C ALA A 37 36.58 -90.36 51.57
N GLU A 38 37.56 -90.87 52.37
CA GLU A 38 38.12 -92.22 52.71
C GLU A 38 38.88 -92.21 54.09
N LYS A 39 39.87 -93.10 54.35
CA LYS A 39 40.63 -93.26 55.63
C LYS A 39 42.01 -93.95 55.50
N PRO A 40 42.96 -93.66 56.42
CA PRO A 40 43.74 -94.69 57.17
C PRO A 40 43.30 -94.79 58.66
N GLY A 41 43.96 -95.47 59.62
CA GLY A 41 45.14 -96.36 59.68
C GLY A 41 45.53 -96.62 61.17
N MET A 42 46.21 -97.73 61.54
CA MET A 42 46.50 -98.07 62.96
C MET A 42 47.70 -99.04 63.20
N LEU A 43 48.39 -98.85 64.34
CA LEU A 43 49.21 -99.80 65.16
C LEU A 43 50.60 -100.33 64.70
N ALA A 44 51.60 -100.09 65.58
CA ALA A 44 52.89 -100.81 65.78
C ALA A 44 53.50 -100.37 67.16
N ARG A 45 54.43 -101.07 67.83
CA ARG A 45 55.01 -102.42 67.68
C ARG A 45 55.43 -103.03 69.06
N VAL A 46 55.56 -104.35 69.08
CA VAL A 46 55.97 -105.32 70.12
C VAL A 46 57.33 -105.08 70.84
N ALA A 47 57.33 -105.14 72.19
CA ALA A 47 58.15 -105.92 73.20
C ALA A 47 59.67 -106.27 72.96
N ARG A 48 60.51 -106.79 73.90
CA ARG A 48 60.39 -107.37 75.28
C ARG A 48 61.80 -107.56 75.95
N VAL A 49 61.85 -107.97 77.24
CA VAL A 49 62.95 -108.66 78.01
C VAL A 49 64.08 -107.85 78.72
N PHE A 50 64.09 -107.89 80.06
CA PHE A 50 65.13 -108.34 81.06
C PHE A 50 66.58 -108.73 80.62
N ALA A 51 67.62 -108.90 81.46
CA ALA A 51 67.87 -108.81 82.93
C ALA A 51 69.40 -108.78 83.26
N ALA A 52 69.75 -108.72 84.56
CA ALA A 52 71.06 -108.95 85.21
C ALA A 52 72.15 -107.86 85.01
N GLY A 53 73.10 -107.64 85.93
CA GLY A 53 73.34 -108.20 87.29
C GLY A 53 74.08 -107.17 88.16
N THR A 54 73.98 -107.12 89.50
CA THR A 54 74.62 -108.00 90.51
C THR A 54 76.11 -108.33 90.25
N ALA A 55 77.03 -108.25 91.22
CA ALA A 55 77.04 -107.67 92.58
C ALA A 55 78.49 -107.73 93.14
N MET A 56 78.71 -107.21 94.38
CA MET A 56 79.75 -107.61 95.38
C MET A 56 81.23 -107.74 94.90
N ALA A 57 82.18 -106.93 95.36
CA ALA A 57 82.69 -106.73 96.73
C ALA A 57 83.62 -107.84 97.27
N SER A 58 84.86 -107.43 97.59
CA SER A 58 85.87 -108.15 98.39
C SER A 58 86.81 -107.09 99.00
N ILE A 59 86.95 -106.87 100.32
CA ILE A 59 87.47 -107.73 101.41
C ILE A 59 88.97 -107.47 101.71
N ALA A 60 89.30 -107.49 103.01
CA ALA A 60 90.62 -107.63 103.66
C ALA A 60 91.65 -106.48 103.67
N PRO A 61 92.36 -106.32 104.81
CA PRO A 61 93.71 -105.72 104.92
C PRO A 61 94.83 -106.79 105.11
N PRO A 62 96.10 -106.47 104.80
CA PRO A 62 97.30 -107.17 105.30
C PRO A 62 97.88 -106.48 106.57
N VAL A 63 98.64 -107.06 107.53
CA VAL A 63 99.44 -108.31 107.72
C VAL A 63 100.97 -108.10 107.66
N PHE A 64 101.70 -108.88 108.52
CA PHE A 64 103.08 -108.76 109.05
C PHE A 64 103.15 -108.02 110.41
N ALA A 65 103.97 -108.39 111.41
CA ALA A 65 104.83 -109.58 111.65
C ALA A 65 105.18 -109.72 113.17
N GLN A 66 105.97 -110.75 113.56
CA GLN A 66 106.48 -111.10 114.92
C GLN A 66 105.40 -111.51 115.98
N VAL A 67 105.45 -112.66 116.70
CA VAL A 67 106.22 -113.93 116.64
C VAL A 67 105.36 -115.09 117.24
N GLU A 68 105.24 -116.24 116.52
CA GLU A 68 104.85 -117.63 116.92
C GLU A 68 103.61 -117.89 117.85
N ALA A 69 103.36 -119.16 118.25
CA ALA A 69 102.05 -119.77 118.61
C ALA A 69 102.11 -120.78 119.81
N ASP A 70 101.16 -121.65 120.21
CA ASP A 70 99.91 -122.22 119.61
C ASP A 70 98.97 -122.90 120.67
N ALA A 71 97.82 -123.46 120.22
CA ALA A 71 97.08 -124.65 120.71
C ALA A 71 95.99 -124.60 121.83
N ILE A 72 94.77 -125.05 121.43
CA ILE A 72 93.81 -125.99 122.10
C ILE A 72 93.07 -125.65 123.46
N ALA A 73 91.75 -125.40 123.32
CA ALA A 73 90.55 -125.88 124.07
C ALA A 73 90.19 -125.64 125.59
N SER A 74 88.89 -125.28 125.78
CA SER A 74 87.88 -125.76 126.78
C SER A 74 87.49 -124.94 128.05
N ALA A 75 86.27 -125.25 128.58
CA ALA A 75 85.61 -124.87 129.85
C ALA A 75 84.66 -123.61 129.93
N HIS A 76 83.74 -123.62 130.93
CA HIS A 76 82.54 -122.75 131.11
C HIS A 76 82.79 -121.38 131.79
N LEU A 77 81.92 -120.37 131.55
CA LEU A 77 81.82 -119.14 132.39
C LEU A 77 80.52 -118.28 132.19
N PHE A 78 80.27 -117.37 133.17
CA PHE A 78 79.43 -116.14 133.18
C PHE A 78 77.89 -116.12 133.38
N THR A 79 77.38 -114.92 133.70
CA THR A 79 76.19 -114.66 134.54
C THR A 79 75.30 -113.47 134.07
N SER A 80 74.08 -113.40 134.62
CA SER A 80 72.93 -112.69 134.04
C SER A 80 73.00 -111.16 133.88
N SER A 81 73.85 -110.45 134.63
CA SER A 81 73.87 -108.97 134.61
C SER A 81 74.36 -108.38 133.30
N GLN A 82 75.27 -109.06 132.60
CA GLN A 82 75.85 -108.60 131.33
C GLN A 82 74.84 -108.67 130.17
N VAL A 83 73.89 -109.61 130.22
CA VAL A 83 72.88 -109.83 129.16
C VAL A 83 71.90 -108.64 129.09
N VAL A 84 71.46 -108.14 130.24
CA VAL A 84 70.47 -107.04 130.31
C VAL A 84 71.05 -105.75 129.70
N GLY A 85 72.29 -105.38 130.05
CA GLY A 85 72.94 -104.18 129.53
C GLY A 85 73.06 -104.16 128.00
N LEU A 86 73.40 -105.31 127.40
CA LEU A 86 73.51 -105.42 125.94
C LEU A 86 72.16 -105.21 125.23
N SER A 87 71.08 -105.76 125.80
CA SER A 87 69.74 -105.70 125.20
C SER A 87 69.17 -104.27 125.07
N VAL A 88 69.44 -103.40 126.05
CA VAL A 88 68.96 -102.01 126.04
C VAL A 88 69.64 -101.19 124.93
N VAL A 89 70.95 -101.36 124.75
CA VAL A 89 71.73 -100.65 123.70
C VAL A 89 71.23 -101.03 122.31
N ILE A 90 70.99 -102.33 122.07
CA ILE A 90 70.43 -102.82 120.80
C ILE A 90 69.04 -102.22 120.53
N GLY A 91 68.19 -102.12 121.56
CA GLY A 91 66.85 -101.52 121.46
C GLY A 91 66.89 -100.05 121.02
N VAL A 92 67.75 -99.22 121.63
CA VAL A 92 67.88 -97.79 121.30
C VAL A 92 68.38 -97.58 119.87
N ILE A 93 69.40 -98.33 119.44
CA ILE A 93 69.93 -98.25 118.07
C ILE A 93 68.86 -98.65 117.03
N SER A 94 68.08 -99.70 117.33
CA SER A 94 66.99 -100.17 116.46
C SER A 94 65.89 -99.11 116.28
N ALA A 95 65.51 -98.41 117.37
CA ALA A 95 64.50 -97.36 117.33
C ALA A 95 64.97 -96.12 116.53
N ALA A 96 66.23 -95.72 116.66
CA ALA A 96 66.81 -94.61 115.90
C ALA A 96 66.86 -94.89 114.38
N LEU A 97 67.19 -96.13 113.99
CA LEU A 97 67.17 -96.56 112.59
C LEU A 97 65.75 -96.56 111.99
N LEU A 98 64.76 -97.06 112.73
CA LEU A 98 63.36 -97.05 112.27
C LEU A 98 62.80 -95.63 112.11
N SER A 99 63.10 -94.73 113.05
CA SER A 99 62.67 -93.33 113.00
C SER A 99 63.26 -92.59 111.79
N THR A 100 64.57 -92.73 111.54
CA THR A 100 65.23 -92.11 110.37
C THR A 100 64.70 -92.67 109.05
N LEU A 101 64.47 -93.98 108.95
CA LEU A 101 63.88 -94.61 107.77
C LEU A 101 62.46 -94.07 107.47
N TRP A 102 61.65 -93.86 108.51
CA TRP A 102 60.29 -93.33 108.39
C TRP A 102 60.28 -91.87 107.90
N VAL A 103 61.11 -90.99 108.49
CA VAL A 103 61.22 -89.57 108.07
C VAL A 103 61.68 -89.44 106.61
N VAL A 104 62.66 -90.25 106.18
CA VAL A 104 63.11 -90.26 104.77
C VAL A 104 61.97 -90.68 103.84
N ARG A 105 61.22 -91.72 104.19
CA ARG A 105 60.10 -92.22 103.38
C ARG A 105 58.95 -91.19 103.28
N GLN A 106 58.64 -90.49 104.38
CA GLN A 106 57.59 -89.47 104.38
C GLN A 106 57.98 -88.20 103.60
N ARG A 107 59.27 -87.79 103.62
CA ARG A 107 59.77 -86.76 102.69
C ARG A 107 59.64 -87.19 101.23
N GLY A 108 60.00 -88.43 100.91
CA GLY A 108 59.88 -88.98 99.55
C GLY A 108 58.46 -88.88 98.98
N ASN A 109 57.45 -89.26 99.78
CA ASN A 109 56.04 -89.15 99.37
C ASN A 109 55.60 -87.70 99.14
N LEU A 110 55.91 -86.78 100.06
CA LEU A 110 55.55 -85.36 99.94
C LEU A 110 56.25 -84.68 98.75
N GLU A 111 57.48 -85.08 98.44
CA GLU A 111 58.16 -84.62 97.22
C GLU A 111 57.53 -85.18 95.94
N SER A 112 57.09 -86.44 95.91
CA SER A 112 56.40 -86.98 94.73
C SER A 112 55.06 -86.28 94.49
N GLU A 113 54.26 -86.09 95.53
CA GLU A 113 52.95 -85.42 95.45
C GLU A 113 53.09 -83.94 95.05
N SER A 114 54.08 -83.23 95.59
CA SER A 114 54.37 -81.84 95.16
C SER A 114 54.89 -81.75 93.72
N ARG A 115 55.64 -82.75 93.24
CA ARG A 115 56.07 -82.82 91.83
C ARG A 115 54.89 -83.12 90.90
N GLU A 116 54.00 -84.02 91.28
CA GLU A 116 52.81 -84.38 90.50
C GLU A 116 51.84 -83.19 90.37
N ILE A 117 51.57 -82.47 91.45
CA ILE A 117 50.75 -81.24 91.43
C ILE A 117 51.38 -80.16 90.55
N ARG A 118 52.71 -79.95 90.64
CA ARG A 118 53.41 -78.99 89.75
C ARG A 118 53.39 -79.43 88.30
N SER A 119 53.51 -80.73 88.03
CA SER A 119 53.40 -81.30 86.68
C SER A 119 52.01 -81.04 86.11
N ALA A 120 50.95 -81.33 86.86
CA ALA A 120 49.57 -81.10 86.43
C ALA A 120 49.27 -79.60 86.20
N LEU A 121 49.79 -78.71 87.05
CA LEU A 121 49.68 -77.26 86.87
C LEU A 121 50.40 -76.79 85.59
N SER A 122 51.63 -77.26 85.36
CA SER A 122 52.40 -76.94 84.15
C SER A 122 51.70 -77.45 82.89
N ASP A 123 51.16 -78.67 82.92
CA ASP A 123 50.46 -79.27 81.78
C ASP A 123 49.15 -78.52 81.46
N ALA A 124 48.41 -78.08 82.49
CA ALA A 124 47.24 -77.22 82.34
C ALA A 124 47.60 -75.84 81.77
N GLN A 125 48.64 -75.18 82.29
CA GLN A 125 49.12 -73.89 81.79
C GLN A 125 49.63 -74.00 80.35
N GLN A 126 50.36 -75.07 80.01
CA GLN A 126 50.85 -75.32 78.65
C GLN A 126 49.70 -75.57 77.67
N ARG A 127 48.64 -76.29 78.06
CA ARG A 127 47.42 -76.45 77.24
C ARG A 127 46.69 -75.12 77.05
N ILE A 128 46.55 -74.30 78.10
CA ILE A 128 45.96 -72.95 77.99
C ILE A 128 46.77 -72.09 77.01
N SER A 129 48.10 -72.09 77.14
CA SER A 129 49.00 -71.34 76.26
C SER A 129 48.95 -71.84 74.80
N GLN A 130 48.83 -73.16 74.58
CA GLN A 130 48.60 -73.73 73.24
C GLN A 130 47.25 -73.32 72.65
N TYR A 131 46.17 -73.30 73.44
CA TYR A 131 44.87 -72.82 72.97
C TYR A 131 44.90 -71.32 72.65
N GLN A 132 45.56 -70.51 73.48
CA GLN A 132 45.79 -69.09 73.19
C GLN A 132 46.57 -68.90 71.88
N ALA A 133 47.63 -69.68 71.64
CA ALA A 133 48.40 -69.64 70.39
C ALA A 133 47.59 -70.09 69.15
N LEU A 134 46.67 -71.06 69.30
CA LEU A 134 45.77 -71.51 68.22
C LEU A 134 44.64 -70.52 67.89
N ILE A 135 44.32 -69.62 68.82
CA ILE A 135 43.34 -68.54 68.63
C ILE A 135 44.02 -67.26 68.11
N ALA A 136 45.27 -66.99 68.49
CA ALA A 136 46.09 -65.85 68.09
C ALA A 136 46.67 -65.94 66.64
N ASP A 137 45.84 -66.39 65.70
CA ASP A 137 46.12 -66.33 64.27
C ASP A 137 45.87 -64.91 63.72
N LYS A 138 46.74 -64.44 62.82
CA LYS A 138 46.80 -63.03 62.36
C LYS A 138 45.74 -62.65 61.32
N ASN A 139 45.00 -63.63 60.82
CA ASN A 139 43.95 -63.42 59.81
C ASN A 139 42.52 -63.50 60.39
N ARG A 140 42.38 -63.59 61.73
CA ARG A 140 41.09 -63.70 62.40
C ARG A 140 41.02 -62.87 63.68
N ARG A 141 39.87 -62.25 63.92
CA ARG A 141 39.56 -61.55 65.17
C ARG A 141 38.20 -61.99 65.68
N ILE A 142 38.14 -62.36 66.96
CA ILE A 142 36.95 -62.88 67.62
C ILE A 142 36.54 -61.90 68.71
N VAL A 143 35.27 -61.50 68.68
CA VAL A 143 34.63 -60.73 69.74
C VAL A 143 33.76 -61.68 70.56
N ILE A 144 33.89 -61.66 71.89
CA ILE A 144 33.11 -62.49 72.80
C ILE A 144 32.35 -61.59 73.76
N TRP A 145 31.03 -61.77 73.86
CA TRP A 145 30.18 -61.09 74.83
C TRP A 145 29.75 -62.09 75.93
N ASP A 146 30.14 -61.78 77.17
CA ASP A 146 29.71 -62.52 78.37
C ASP A 146 28.82 -61.62 79.23
N GLY A 147 27.51 -61.87 79.18
CA GLY A 147 26.50 -61.08 79.89
C GLY A 147 26.55 -59.57 79.58
N ASN A 148 26.72 -58.78 80.64
CA ASN A 148 26.76 -57.31 80.63
C ASN A 148 28.19 -56.74 80.81
N GLU A 149 29.23 -57.56 80.81
CA GLU A 149 30.61 -57.08 80.88
C GLU A 149 31.09 -56.51 79.53
N ARG A 150 32.24 -55.83 79.53
CA ARG A 150 32.85 -55.34 78.28
C ARG A 150 33.28 -56.56 77.44
N PRO A 151 32.99 -56.60 76.13
CA PRO A 151 33.33 -57.75 75.31
C PRO A 151 34.84 -57.97 75.22
N GLU A 152 35.24 -59.24 75.28
CA GLU A 152 36.63 -59.67 75.12
C GLU A 152 36.99 -59.71 73.63
N LEU A 153 38.18 -59.19 73.30
CA LEU A 153 38.70 -59.08 71.93
C LEU A 153 39.94 -59.98 71.81
N ILE A 154 39.84 -61.04 71.01
CA ILE A 154 40.92 -62.05 70.88
C ILE A 154 41.31 -62.21 69.39
N GLY A 155 42.61 -62.19 69.11
CA GLY A 155 43.14 -62.22 67.75
C GLY A 155 43.21 -60.84 67.09
N GLN A 156 43.74 -60.81 65.87
CA GLN A 156 43.99 -59.59 65.10
C GLN A 156 43.62 -59.82 63.63
N LEU A 157 43.22 -58.76 62.92
CA LEU A 157 43.10 -58.76 61.46
C LEU A 157 44.35 -58.12 60.83
N PRO A 158 44.66 -58.42 59.56
CA PRO A 158 45.75 -57.76 58.84
C PRO A 158 45.54 -56.25 58.73
N ALA A 159 46.62 -55.47 58.81
CA ALA A 159 46.56 -54.01 58.79
C ALA A 159 46.04 -53.43 57.46
N GLU A 160 46.10 -54.21 56.37
CA GLU A 160 45.52 -53.87 55.05
C GLU A 160 44.02 -53.59 55.17
N THR A 161 43.28 -54.46 55.88
CA THR A 161 41.81 -54.39 56.07
C THR A 161 41.28 -53.05 56.60
N GLY A 162 42.12 -52.28 57.29
CA GLY A 162 41.75 -51.00 57.91
C GLY A 162 41.03 -51.14 59.27
N ALA A 163 40.87 -52.36 59.78
CA ALA A 163 40.25 -52.61 61.08
C ALA A 163 41.10 -52.09 62.27
N PRO A 164 40.53 -51.33 63.22
CA PRO A 164 41.22 -50.95 64.46
C PRO A 164 41.60 -52.16 65.32
N GLN A 165 42.74 -52.11 66.00
CA GLN A 165 43.20 -53.22 66.85
C GLN A 165 42.77 -53.10 68.33
N ASP A 166 42.32 -51.92 68.74
CA ASP A 166 41.92 -51.60 70.12
C ASP A 166 40.38 -51.68 70.31
N SER A 167 39.85 -51.07 71.37
CA SER A 167 38.40 -51.04 71.67
C SER A 167 37.56 -50.36 70.60
N GLU A 168 38.16 -49.52 69.76
CA GLU A 168 37.51 -48.86 68.61
C GLU A 168 37.05 -49.85 67.52
N PHE A 169 37.55 -51.09 67.53
CA PHE A 169 37.09 -52.14 66.60
C PHE A 169 35.57 -52.34 66.62
N LEU A 170 34.95 -52.14 67.78
CA LEU A 170 33.50 -52.31 67.99
C LEU A 170 32.67 -51.15 67.41
N ALA A 171 33.28 -50.02 67.07
CA ALA A 171 32.63 -48.90 66.40
C ALA A 171 32.63 -49.15 64.88
N PHE A 172 31.86 -50.15 64.44
CA PHE A 172 31.87 -50.66 63.07
C PHE A 172 31.69 -49.56 62.00
N GLY A 173 30.81 -48.57 62.24
CA GLY A 173 30.61 -47.43 61.34
C GLY A 173 31.80 -46.49 61.12
N LEU A 174 32.91 -46.64 61.86
CA LEU A 174 34.16 -45.89 61.59
C LEU A 174 35.00 -46.52 60.46
N TRP A 175 34.87 -47.83 60.23
CA TRP A 175 35.79 -48.60 59.40
C TRP A 175 35.14 -49.62 58.44
N LEU A 176 33.85 -49.93 58.61
CA LEU A 176 33.02 -50.64 57.63
C LEU A 176 32.12 -49.67 56.87
N LYS A 177 31.92 -49.90 55.56
CA LYS A 177 31.01 -49.06 54.75
C LYS A 177 29.62 -49.00 55.41
N PRO A 178 28.90 -47.84 55.41
CA PRO A 178 27.74 -47.63 56.29
C PRO A 178 26.62 -48.68 56.20
N ARG A 179 26.40 -49.26 55.01
CA ARG A 179 25.47 -50.36 54.81
C ARG A 179 25.93 -51.63 55.54
N SER A 180 27.17 -52.05 55.29
CA SER A 180 27.82 -53.21 55.93
C SER A 180 27.82 -53.09 57.45
N ALA A 181 28.10 -51.89 57.98
CA ALA A 181 28.05 -51.61 59.42
C ALA A 181 26.64 -51.84 60.00
N SER A 182 25.60 -51.22 59.43
CA SER A 182 24.23 -51.32 59.98
C SER A 182 23.61 -52.72 59.79
N GLU A 183 23.93 -53.43 58.70
CA GLU A 183 23.49 -54.82 58.51
C GLU A 183 24.16 -55.78 59.53
N LEU A 184 25.45 -55.57 59.83
CA LEU A 184 26.21 -56.31 60.83
C LEU A 184 25.70 -56.04 62.26
N GLU A 185 25.55 -54.78 62.66
CA GLU A 185 25.06 -54.40 64.00
C GLU A 185 23.70 -55.05 64.30
N ARG A 186 22.75 -54.97 63.34
CA ARG A 186 21.44 -55.65 63.43
C ARG A 186 21.55 -57.17 63.48
N ALA A 187 22.62 -57.78 62.99
CA ALA A 187 22.85 -59.21 63.09
C ALA A 187 23.46 -59.59 64.46
N ILE A 188 24.35 -58.76 65.00
CA ILE A 188 24.93 -58.91 66.34
C ILE A 188 23.86 -58.76 67.43
N ASP A 189 22.96 -57.79 67.32
CA ASP A 189 21.86 -57.63 68.28
C ASP A 189 20.88 -58.81 68.25
N ARG A 190 20.57 -59.35 67.06
CA ARG A 190 19.75 -60.57 66.94
C ARG A 190 20.47 -61.80 67.50
N LEU A 191 21.79 -61.91 67.32
CA LEU A 191 22.60 -62.96 67.92
C LEU A 191 22.58 -62.88 69.46
N ARG A 192 22.76 -61.69 70.03
CA ARG A 192 22.79 -61.48 71.50
C ARG A 192 21.42 -61.61 72.14
N GLY A 193 20.37 -61.02 71.55
CA GLY A 193 19.02 -60.99 72.11
C GLY A 193 18.16 -62.23 71.81
N SER A 194 18.46 -63.00 70.76
CA SER A 194 17.62 -64.12 70.30
C SER A 194 18.38 -65.36 69.81
N ALA A 195 19.68 -65.44 70.07
CA ALA A 195 20.57 -66.55 69.69
C ALA A 195 20.62 -66.90 68.19
N HIS A 196 20.13 -66.03 67.30
CA HIS A 196 20.14 -66.25 65.86
C HIS A 196 21.55 -66.18 65.28
N SER A 197 22.12 -67.35 64.95
CA SER A 197 23.39 -67.46 64.24
C SER A 197 23.32 -66.87 62.84
N PHE A 198 24.35 -66.13 62.43
CA PHE A 198 24.44 -65.54 61.10
C PHE A 198 25.79 -65.81 60.42
N ASP A 199 25.79 -65.71 59.10
CA ASP A 199 26.98 -65.78 58.24
C ASP A 199 26.79 -64.68 57.19
N MET A 200 27.73 -63.74 57.10
CA MET A 200 27.63 -62.62 56.16
C MET A 200 29.00 -62.12 55.74
N VAL A 201 29.03 -61.42 54.62
CA VAL A 201 30.22 -60.74 54.11
C VAL A 201 30.06 -59.25 54.37
N VAL A 202 31.10 -58.61 54.93
CA VAL A 202 31.13 -57.18 55.24
C VAL A 202 32.33 -56.51 54.60
N GLU A 203 32.15 -55.27 54.15
CA GLU A 203 33.10 -54.52 53.34
C GLU A 203 33.65 -53.31 54.11
N THR A 204 34.98 -53.11 54.09
CA THR A 204 35.63 -52.03 54.83
C THR A 204 35.71 -50.72 54.03
N HIS A 205 36.04 -49.61 54.71
CA HIS A 205 36.35 -48.33 54.07
C HIS A 205 37.60 -48.35 53.16
N ARG A 206 38.34 -49.47 53.11
CA ARG A 206 39.43 -49.72 52.15
C ARG A 206 39.06 -50.73 51.07
N GLU A 207 37.77 -51.05 50.94
CA GLU A 207 37.21 -51.96 49.93
C GLU A 207 37.67 -53.42 50.10
N GLU A 208 38.27 -53.72 51.26
CA GLU A 208 38.63 -55.06 51.72
C GLU A 208 37.40 -55.83 52.21
N ILE A 209 37.41 -57.16 52.02
CA ILE A 209 36.24 -58.02 52.20
C ILE A 209 36.47 -59.04 53.34
N LEU A 210 35.58 -59.02 54.34
CA LEU A 210 35.65 -59.86 55.54
C LEU A 210 34.44 -60.79 55.67
N GLU A 211 34.68 -62.03 56.10
CA GLU A 211 33.62 -62.99 56.47
C GLU A 211 33.31 -62.82 57.98
N ALA A 212 32.07 -62.49 58.33
CA ALA A 212 31.60 -62.22 59.68
C ALA A 212 30.55 -63.25 60.13
N GLN A 213 30.91 -64.05 61.14
CA GLN A 213 30.17 -65.23 61.58
C GLN A 213 29.77 -65.17 63.04
N GLY A 214 28.48 -64.99 63.32
CA GLY A 214 27.90 -64.98 64.65
C GLY A 214 27.42 -66.36 65.11
N ARG A 215 27.84 -66.82 66.29
CA ARG A 215 27.37 -68.07 66.93
C ARG A 215 27.21 -67.85 68.46
N VAL A 216 26.46 -68.73 69.12
CA VAL A 216 26.30 -68.75 70.59
C VAL A 216 26.71 -70.11 71.12
N SER A 217 27.46 -70.14 72.23
CA SER A 217 27.85 -71.39 72.92
C SER A 217 28.07 -71.13 74.41
N GLY A 218 27.64 -72.05 75.27
CA GLY A 218 27.82 -71.95 76.73
C GLY A 218 27.17 -70.71 77.37
N GLY A 219 26.17 -70.09 76.73
CA GLY A 219 25.56 -68.82 77.16
C GLY A 219 26.26 -67.56 76.64
N ARG A 220 27.44 -67.68 76.02
CA ARG A 220 28.21 -66.57 75.44
C ARG A 220 27.91 -66.43 73.96
N ALA A 221 27.70 -65.19 73.51
CA ALA A 221 27.66 -64.86 72.09
C ALA A 221 29.07 -64.53 71.59
N PHE A 222 29.44 -65.01 70.41
CA PHE A 222 30.72 -64.66 69.80
C PHE A 222 30.58 -64.46 68.30
N VAL A 223 31.34 -63.49 67.77
CA VAL A 223 31.41 -63.17 66.35
C VAL A 223 32.86 -63.29 65.90
N ARG A 224 33.08 -64.15 64.90
CA ARG A 224 34.38 -64.34 64.25
C ARG A 224 34.42 -63.53 62.96
N PHE A 225 35.40 -62.65 62.85
CA PHE A 225 35.79 -61.96 61.62
C PHE A 225 37.00 -62.66 61.01
N VAL A 226 36.97 -62.92 59.70
CA VAL A 226 38.06 -63.58 58.95
C VAL A 226 38.35 -62.78 57.68
N ALA A 227 39.62 -62.50 57.41
CA ALA A 227 40.04 -61.93 56.13
C ALA A 227 40.04 -63.02 55.03
N LEU A 228 39.46 -62.72 53.86
CA LEU A 228 39.32 -63.66 52.74
C LEU A 228 40.37 -63.42 51.65
N ASN A 229 41.13 -64.46 51.30
CA ASN A 229 42.16 -64.35 50.26
C ASN A 229 41.54 -64.36 48.84
N ASN A 230 41.62 -63.22 48.15
CA ASN A 230 41.46 -62.95 46.71
C ASN A 230 40.25 -63.59 45.99
N LEU A 231 40.25 -64.90 45.69
CA LEU A 231 39.30 -65.52 44.75
C LEU A 231 37.82 -65.43 45.18
N ARG A 232 37.55 -65.28 46.49
CA ARG A 232 36.19 -65.02 47.00
C ARG A 232 35.80 -63.55 46.97
N ALA A 233 36.76 -62.62 46.97
CA ALA A 233 36.49 -61.19 46.85
C ALA A 233 36.07 -60.84 45.42
N GLU A 234 36.83 -61.31 44.42
CA GLU A 234 36.56 -61.13 42.98
C GLU A 234 35.15 -61.63 42.59
N LEU A 235 34.70 -62.77 43.12
CA LEU A 235 33.34 -63.29 42.90
C LEU A 235 32.24 -62.47 43.60
N ALA A 236 32.55 -61.75 44.68
CA ALA A 236 31.60 -60.85 45.34
C ALA A 236 31.50 -59.52 44.57
N GLU A 237 32.65 -58.95 44.17
CA GLU A 237 32.79 -57.74 43.36
C GLU A 237 32.05 -57.87 42.02
N LEU A 238 32.34 -58.94 41.25
CA LEU A 238 31.65 -59.23 39.98
C LEU A 238 30.13 -59.37 40.13
N LYS A 239 29.65 -59.87 41.27
CA LYS A 239 28.21 -59.97 41.55
C LYS A 239 27.61 -58.59 41.85
N ILE A 240 28.29 -57.75 42.63
CA ILE A 240 27.87 -56.38 42.93
C ILE A 240 27.80 -55.56 41.65
N GLU A 241 28.82 -55.62 40.80
CA GLU A 241 28.85 -54.87 39.54
C GLU A 241 27.81 -55.41 38.53
N ARG A 242 27.57 -56.74 38.48
CA ARG A 242 26.44 -57.31 37.73
C ARG A 242 25.10 -56.73 38.20
N ASP A 243 24.85 -56.70 39.52
CA ASP A 243 23.58 -56.23 40.07
C ASP A 243 23.40 -54.71 39.85
N ARG A 244 24.50 -53.95 39.85
CA ARG A 244 24.55 -52.54 39.45
C ARG A 244 24.27 -52.34 37.97
N LEU A 245 24.88 -53.11 37.08
CA LEU A 245 24.66 -53.04 35.63
C LEU A 245 23.22 -53.40 35.27
N LEU A 246 22.65 -54.46 35.86
CA LEU A 246 21.24 -54.81 35.70
C LEU A 246 20.31 -53.68 36.18
N SER A 247 20.62 -53.05 37.31
CA SER A 247 19.88 -51.88 37.81
C SER A 247 19.97 -50.69 36.85
N SER A 248 21.15 -50.44 36.27
CA SER A 248 21.35 -49.36 35.30
C SER A 248 20.63 -49.61 33.96
N ILE A 249 20.66 -50.84 33.46
CA ILE A 249 19.93 -51.23 32.24
C ILE A 249 18.42 -51.11 32.46
N SER A 250 17.91 -51.60 33.60
CA SER A 250 16.50 -51.46 33.97
C SER A 250 16.08 -49.99 34.11
N ALA A 251 16.96 -49.12 34.64
CA ALA A 251 16.70 -47.68 34.69
C ALA A 251 16.66 -47.03 33.28
N PHE A 252 17.57 -47.42 32.38
CA PHE A 252 17.53 -46.94 30.99
C PHE A 252 16.29 -47.43 30.23
N GLN A 253 15.91 -48.71 30.37
CA GLN A 253 14.67 -49.24 29.79
C GLN A 253 13.45 -48.49 30.36
N SER A 254 13.35 -48.33 31.68
CA SER A 254 12.26 -47.58 32.32
C SER A 254 12.17 -46.11 31.85
N MET A 255 13.30 -45.48 31.54
CA MET A 255 13.31 -44.14 30.94
C MET A 255 12.87 -44.14 29.48
N LEU A 256 13.23 -45.16 28.69
CA LEU A 256 12.76 -45.33 27.31
C LEU A 256 11.28 -45.75 27.24
N ASP A 257 10.75 -46.45 28.25
CA ASP A 257 9.33 -46.78 28.39
C ASP A 257 8.47 -45.58 28.79
N ALA A 258 9.08 -44.57 29.43
CA ALA A 258 8.41 -43.35 29.90
C ALA A 258 8.47 -42.16 28.92
N ILE A 259 9.00 -42.34 27.71
CA ILE A 259 9.02 -41.30 26.65
C ILE A 259 8.06 -41.65 25.51
N ASP A 260 7.37 -40.63 24.99
CA ASP A 260 6.41 -40.72 23.87
C ASP A 260 7.08 -40.94 22.49
N LEU A 261 8.31 -41.47 22.47
CA LEU A 261 9.13 -41.67 21.28
C LEU A 261 9.28 -43.18 21.00
N PRO A 262 8.80 -43.71 19.86
CA PRO A 262 8.95 -45.13 19.53
C PRO A 262 10.43 -45.55 19.54
N ALA A 263 10.77 -46.49 20.42
CA ALA A 263 12.12 -47.03 20.61
C ALA A 263 12.11 -48.56 20.53
N TRP A 264 13.16 -49.14 19.94
CA TRP A 264 13.25 -50.58 19.69
C TRP A 264 14.67 -51.12 19.81
N GLN A 265 14.77 -52.42 20.08
CA GLN A 265 15.96 -53.23 19.90
C GLN A 265 15.64 -54.42 19.00
N ARG A 266 16.63 -54.85 18.21
CA ARG A 266 16.56 -55.98 17.27
C ARG A 266 17.74 -56.90 17.43
N ASP A 267 17.55 -58.17 17.06
CA ASP A 267 18.62 -59.16 16.96
C ASP A 267 19.44 -59.03 15.65
N THR A 268 20.41 -59.93 15.48
CA THR A 268 21.28 -60.03 14.30
C THR A 268 20.54 -60.39 13.00
N GLU A 269 19.34 -60.97 13.09
CA GLU A 269 18.47 -61.24 11.93
C GLU A 269 17.54 -60.05 11.62
N GLY A 270 17.41 -59.11 12.56
CA GLY A 270 16.61 -57.90 12.50
C GLY A 270 15.19 -58.03 13.05
N ARG A 271 14.88 -59.15 13.73
CA ARG A 271 13.59 -59.33 14.44
C ARG A 271 13.56 -58.41 15.66
N LEU A 272 12.37 -57.93 16.00
CA LEU A 272 12.14 -57.12 17.21
C LEU A 272 12.40 -57.99 18.46
N THR A 273 13.21 -57.50 19.40
CA THR A 273 13.54 -58.21 20.66
C THR A 273 13.17 -57.44 21.92
N TRP A 274 13.10 -56.11 21.81
CA TRP A 274 12.52 -55.23 22.82
C TRP A 274 11.91 -54.01 22.11
N ALA A 275 10.86 -53.45 22.69
CA ALA A 275 10.17 -52.26 22.21
C ALA A 275 9.54 -51.54 23.41
N ASN A 276 9.34 -50.22 23.30
CA ASN A 276 8.71 -49.43 24.36
C ASN A 276 7.20 -49.23 24.17
N HIS A 277 6.54 -48.60 25.15
CA HIS A 277 5.09 -48.30 25.09
C HIS A 277 4.71 -47.47 23.85
N ALA A 278 5.49 -46.44 23.52
CA ALA A 278 5.25 -45.60 22.34
C ALA A 278 5.36 -46.39 21.01
N TYR A 279 6.25 -47.38 20.91
CA TYR A 279 6.31 -48.30 19.77
C TYR A 279 5.04 -49.15 19.67
N GLY A 280 4.61 -49.74 20.79
CA GLY A 280 3.37 -50.53 20.86
C GLY A 280 2.15 -49.73 20.42
N GLU A 281 2.00 -48.52 20.95
CA GLU A 281 0.94 -47.57 20.57
C GLU A 281 0.98 -47.16 19.09
N ALA A 282 2.17 -47.07 18.49
CA ALA A 282 2.36 -46.70 17.09
C ALA A 282 2.02 -47.84 16.12
N VAL A 283 2.14 -49.10 16.54
CA VAL A 283 1.74 -50.30 15.77
C VAL A 283 0.37 -50.87 16.20
N GLU A 284 -0.42 -50.08 16.93
CA GLU A 284 -1.78 -50.40 17.39
C GLU A 284 -1.85 -51.69 18.25
N ALA A 285 -0.79 -52.00 18.99
CA ALA A 285 -0.71 -53.12 19.94
C ALA A 285 -1.14 -52.68 21.35
N THR A 286 -1.66 -53.62 22.15
CA THR A 286 -2.15 -53.35 23.51
C THR A 286 -1.00 -53.25 24.53
N THR A 287 0.11 -53.94 24.28
CA THR A 287 1.36 -53.87 25.06
C THR A 287 2.57 -54.02 24.13
N PRO A 288 3.79 -53.66 24.55
CA PRO A 288 5.00 -53.86 23.75
C PRO A 288 5.30 -55.35 23.47
N GLU A 289 4.98 -56.25 24.41
CA GLU A 289 5.15 -57.68 24.23
C GLU A 289 4.25 -58.21 23.10
N GLN A 290 3.00 -57.73 22.99
CA GLN A 290 2.14 -58.09 21.87
C GLN A 290 2.73 -57.65 20.53
N ALA A 291 3.39 -56.49 20.46
CA ALA A 291 4.06 -56.05 19.23
C ALA A 291 5.25 -56.96 18.86
N ILE A 292 5.96 -57.50 19.84
CA ILE A 292 7.07 -58.44 19.66
C ILE A 292 6.55 -59.82 19.23
N ASP A 293 5.60 -60.40 19.97
CA ASP A 293 5.05 -61.75 19.72
C ASP A 293 4.29 -61.85 18.39
N GLU A 294 3.55 -60.81 18.00
CA GLU A 294 2.87 -60.75 16.69
C GLU A 294 3.79 -60.26 15.56
N GLY A 295 5.03 -59.84 15.87
CA GLY A 295 6.00 -59.34 14.88
C GLY A 295 5.56 -58.06 14.16
N ARG A 296 4.87 -57.15 14.87
CA ARG A 296 4.38 -55.88 14.31
C ARG A 296 5.52 -54.90 14.10
N GLU A 297 5.49 -54.19 12.97
CA GLU A 297 6.64 -53.43 12.49
C GLU A 297 6.30 -51.97 12.21
N PHE A 298 6.81 -51.07 13.06
CA PHE A 298 6.66 -49.61 12.95
C PHE A 298 7.28 -49.04 11.66
N LEU A 299 8.36 -49.65 11.16
CA LEU A 299 9.06 -49.23 9.95
C LEU A 299 8.72 -50.13 8.76
N THR A 300 8.33 -49.51 7.66
CA THR A 300 8.09 -50.19 6.37
C THR A 300 9.30 -51.02 5.94
N THR A 301 9.09 -52.10 5.19
CA THR A 301 10.16 -53.01 4.74
C THR A 301 11.29 -52.27 4.00
N VAL A 302 10.93 -51.36 3.10
CA VAL A 302 11.89 -50.51 2.35
C VAL A 302 12.74 -49.65 3.29
N ALA A 303 12.14 -49.10 4.36
CA ALA A 303 12.87 -48.34 5.36
C ALA A 303 13.84 -49.23 6.17
N ARG A 304 13.40 -50.42 6.61
CA ARG A 304 14.26 -51.38 7.33
C ARG A 304 15.41 -51.91 6.46
N GLU A 305 15.19 -52.13 5.17
CA GLU A 305 16.24 -52.50 4.21
C GLU A 305 17.23 -51.35 3.99
N ARG A 306 16.75 -50.11 3.85
CA ARG A 306 17.60 -48.92 3.71
C ARG A 306 18.46 -48.68 4.95
N ILE A 307 17.90 -48.85 6.16
CA ILE A 307 18.66 -48.83 7.42
C ILE A 307 19.72 -49.93 7.40
N ARG A 308 19.34 -51.18 7.13
CA ARG A 308 20.25 -52.35 7.10
C ARG A 308 21.43 -52.19 6.13
N ALA A 309 21.21 -51.54 5.00
CA ALA A 309 22.21 -51.27 3.97
C ALA A 309 23.13 -50.08 4.28
N THR A 310 22.68 -49.11 5.09
CA THR A 310 23.39 -47.85 5.35
C THR A 310 24.05 -47.80 6.73
N ALA A 311 23.44 -48.41 7.74
CA ALA A 311 23.91 -48.39 9.12
C ALA A 311 25.17 -49.25 9.30
N THR A 312 26.18 -48.65 9.92
CA THR A 312 27.45 -49.27 10.32
C THR A 312 27.68 -49.09 11.83
N THR A 313 28.75 -49.69 12.35
CA THR A 313 29.11 -49.56 13.79
C THR A 313 29.71 -48.19 14.12
N GLU A 314 30.28 -47.48 13.13
CA GLU A 314 30.90 -46.15 13.31
C GLU A 314 29.98 -45.01 12.86
N SER A 315 29.10 -45.26 11.90
CA SER A 315 28.09 -44.31 11.41
C SER A 315 26.69 -44.96 11.54
N PRO A 316 25.87 -44.52 12.52
CA PRO A 316 24.49 -44.96 12.63
C PRO A 316 23.65 -44.42 11.47
N PHE A 317 22.52 -45.05 11.18
CA PHE A 317 21.55 -44.46 10.28
C PHE A 317 20.91 -43.24 10.96
N HIS A 318 20.82 -42.12 10.25
CA HIS A 318 20.05 -40.95 10.63
C HIS A 318 19.44 -40.34 9.37
N ASP A 319 18.14 -40.51 9.17
CA ASP A 319 17.36 -39.85 8.11
C ASP A 319 15.86 -39.88 8.41
N LYS A 320 15.11 -39.03 7.72
CA LYS A 320 13.66 -38.93 7.81
C LYS A 320 12.98 -40.11 7.12
N ILE A 321 12.12 -40.81 7.87
CA ILE A 321 11.29 -41.90 7.36
C ILE A 321 9.82 -41.56 7.59
N SER A 322 9.05 -41.60 6.51
CA SER A 322 7.60 -41.60 6.58
C SER A 322 7.07 -43.01 6.89
N THR A 323 6.17 -43.15 7.86
CA THR A 323 5.43 -44.39 8.10
C THR A 323 3.92 -44.10 8.25
N VAL A 324 3.11 -45.09 8.63
CA VAL A 324 1.68 -44.90 8.91
C VAL A 324 1.42 -45.28 10.37
N VAL A 325 0.83 -44.35 11.13
CA VAL A 325 0.47 -44.52 12.55
C VAL A 325 -0.98 -44.07 12.72
N ARG A 326 -1.84 -44.92 13.32
CA ARG A 326 -3.27 -44.62 13.55
C ARG A 326 -3.98 -44.19 12.26
N GLY A 327 -3.69 -44.90 11.16
CA GLY A 327 -4.18 -44.61 9.80
C GLY A 327 -3.60 -43.37 9.11
N ASN A 328 -2.85 -42.51 9.80
CA ASN A 328 -2.28 -41.28 9.26
C ASN A 328 -0.82 -41.45 8.83
N ARG A 329 -0.42 -40.78 7.73
CA ARG A 329 0.97 -40.77 7.25
C ARG A 329 1.78 -39.72 7.99
N THR A 330 2.60 -40.17 8.95
CA THR A 330 3.47 -39.34 9.79
C THR A 330 4.93 -39.42 9.35
N PHE A 331 5.70 -38.37 9.68
CA PHE A 331 7.11 -38.24 9.36
C PHE A 331 7.93 -38.29 10.64
N PHE A 332 8.81 -39.27 10.75
CA PHE A 332 9.74 -39.40 11.86
C PHE A 332 11.17 -39.11 11.39
N ASP A 333 11.94 -38.42 12.21
CA ASP A 333 13.40 -38.46 12.12
C ASP A 333 13.87 -39.71 12.88
N VAL A 334 14.56 -40.62 12.20
CA VAL A 334 14.87 -41.96 12.71
C VAL A 334 16.37 -42.14 12.86
N VAL A 335 16.79 -42.53 14.06
CA VAL A 335 18.16 -42.92 14.36
C VAL A 335 18.19 -44.41 14.67
N ASP A 336 19.02 -45.20 13.97
CA ASP A 336 19.21 -46.64 14.23
C ASP A 336 20.70 -46.98 14.27
N VAL A 337 21.15 -47.50 15.41
CA VAL A 337 22.55 -47.74 15.77
C VAL A 337 22.85 -49.23 15.75
N LYS A 338 23.89 -49.63 15.03
CA LYS A 338 24.31 -51.03 14.91
C LYS A 338 25.17 -51.44 16.09
N VAL A 339 24.77 -52.50 16.79
CA VAL A 339 25.45 -53.01 17.99
C VAL A 339 25.86 -54.48 17.80
N PRO A 340 26.83 -55.02 18.57
CA PRO A 340 27.28 -56.41 18.38
C PRO A 340 26.19 -57.48 18.49
N GLY A 341 25.05 -57.18 19.15
CA GLY A 341 23.88 -58.06 19.26
C GLY A 341 22.76 -57.81 18.24
N GLY A 342 22.91 -56.89 17.28
CA GLY A 342 21.87 -56.52 16.31
C GLY A 342 21.81 -55.01 16.04
N SER A 343 20.67 -54.37 16.30
CA SER A 343 20.56 -52.90 16.27
C SER A 343 19.60 -52.36 17.34
N ALA A 344 19.70 -51.07 17.63
CA ALA A 344 18.77 -50.36 18.50
C ALA A 344 18.47 -48.98 17.90
N GLY A 345 17.21 -48.56 17.92
CA GLY A 345 16.79 -47.33 17.26
C GLY A 345 15.65 -46.61 17.98
N ILE A 346 15.47 -45.34 17.59
CA ILE A 346 14.46 -44.43 18.12
C ILE A 346 13.94 -43.53 16.99
N ALA A 347 12.67 -43.14 17.10
CA ALA A 347 11.99 -42.26 16.16
C ALA A 347 11.43 -41.02 16.85
N VAL A 348 11.71 -39.84 16.29
CA VAL A 348 11.18 -38.54 16.75
C VAL A 348 10.15 -38.03 15.76
N ASP A 349 8.92 -37.78 16.19
CA ASP A 349 7.89 -37.23 15.30
C ASP A 349 8.24 -35.78 14.91
N VAL A 350 8.46 -35.55 13.62
CA VAL A 350 8.73 -34.23 13.04
C VAL A 350 7.57 -33.73 12.17
N SER A 351 6.43 -34.43 12.17
CA SER A 351 5.25 -34.08 11.36
C SER A 351 4.74 -32.66 11.63
N GLY A 352 4.80 -32.20 12.88
CA GLY A 352 4.44 -30.82 13.25
C GLY A 352 5.40 -29.77 12.67
N ILE A 353 6.70 -30.08 12.60
CA ILE A 353 7.71 -29.19 12.02
C ILE A 353 7.55 -29.13 10.49
N GLU A 354 7.33 -30.28 9.84
CA GLU A 354 7.08 -30.32 8.39
C GLU A 354 5.75 -29.66 8.01
N ALA A 355 4.71 -29.75 8.84
CA ALA A 355 3.45 -29.02 8.62
C ALA A 355 3.65 -27.50 8.66
N VAL A 356 4.39 -26.99 9.65
CA VAL A 356 4.74 -25.56 9.74
C VAL A 356 5.63 -25.13 8.57
N ARG A 357 6.59 -25.98 8.16
CA ARG A 357 7.44 -25.72 7.00
C ARG A 357 6.64 -25.66 5.69
N ALA A 358 5.75 -26.62 5.46
CA ALA A 358 4.92 -26.66 4.27
C ALA A 358 3.97 -25.45 4.19
N GLU A 359 3.41 -25.02 5.32
CA GLU A 359 2.57 -23.80 5.36
C GLU A 359 3.40 -22.52 5.21
N LEU A 360 4.65 -22.48 5.69
CA LEU A 360 5.58 -21.38 5.39
C LEU A 360 5.95 -21.32 3.91
N GLU A 361 6.27 -22.44 3.27
CA GLU A 361 6.53 -22.51 1.83
C GLU A 361 5.28 -22.14 1.01
N ARG A 362 4.07 -22.54 1.46
CA ARG A 362 2.78 -22.18 0.84
C ARG A 362 2.43 -20.70 1.00
N THR A 363 2.67 -20.10 2.16
CA THR A 363 2.43 -18.67 2.40
C THR A 363 3.45 -17.79 1.70
N LEU A 364 4.74 -18.16 1.71
CA LEU A 364 5.78 -17.47 0.91
C LEU A 364 5.43 -17.49 -0.59
N LYS A 365 5.01 -18.66 -1.12
CA LYS A 365 4.56 -18.76 -2.51
C LYS A 365 3.32 -17.90 -2.77
N SER A 366 2.31 -17.95 -1.90
CA SER A 366 1.11 -17.12 -2.03
C SER A 366 1.42 -15.62 -1.98
N HIS A 367 2.37 -15.19 -1.13
CA HIS A 367 2.82 -13.80 -1.09
C HIS A 367 3.54 -13.39 -2.38
N ALA A 368 4.43 -14.23 -2.92
CA ALA A 368 5.07 -13.99 -4.21
C ALA A 368 4.04 -13.87 -5.36
N GLU A 369 3.03 -14.76 -5.40
CA GLU A 369 1.92 -14.70 -6.36
C GLU A 369 1.09 -13.41 -6.19
N THR A 370 0.79 -12.97 -4.97
CA THR A 370 0.09 -11.68 -4.76
C THR A 370 0.91 -10.47 -5.20
N LEU A 371 2.23 -10.49 -5.03
CA LEU A 371 3.13 -9.42 -5.49
C LEU A 371 3.28 -9.41 -7.02
N ASP A 372 3.25 -10.58 -7.67
CA ASP A 372 3.34 -10.67 -9.14
C ASP A 372 2.08 -10.15 -9.83
N HIS A 373 0.92 -10.29 -9.17
CA HIS A 373 -0.36 -9.73 -9.62
C HIS A 373 -0.56 -8.23 -9.30
N LEU A 374 0.36 -7.56 -8.60
CA LEU A 374 0.26 -6.11 -8.40
C LEU A 374 0.55 -5.35 -9.71
N ALA A 375 -0.37 -4.47 -10.09
CA ALA A 375 -0.18 -3.55 -11.21
C ALA A 375 0.95 -2.53 -10.98
N THR A 376 1.34 -2.30 -9.72
CA THR A 376 2.48 -1.46 -9.35
C THR A 376 3.80 -2.23 -9.49
N PRO A 377 4.77 -1.75 -10.28
CA PRO A 377 6.13 -2.29 -10.32
C PRO A 377 6.79 -2.42 -8.94
N VAL A 378 7.29 -3.61 -8.62
CA VAL A 378 8.05 -3.93 -7.41
C VAL A 378 9.32 -4.70 -7.76
N ALA A 379 10.43 -4.36 -7.11
CA ALA A 379 11.67 -5.13 -7.11
C ALA A 379 12.26 -5.21 -5.70
N ILE A 380 12.74 -6.38 -5.28
CA ILE A 380 13.31 -6.62 -3.95
C ILE A 380 14.76 -7.09 -4.09
N PHE A 381 15.66 -6.47 -3.33
CA PHE A 381 17.08 -6.76 -3.30
C PHE A 381 17.53 -7.19 -1.89
N ASP A 382 18.58 -7.98 -1.80
CA ASP A 382 19.19 -8.42 -0.54
C ASP A 382 20.30 -7.48 -0.01
N GLY A 383 20.99 -7.92 1.06
CA GLY A 383 22.05 -7.15 1.71
C GLY A 383 23.29 -6.92 0.85
N ASP A 384 23.56 -7.79 -0.13
CA ASP A 384 24.60 -7.57 -1.15
C ASP A 384 24.09 -6.69 -2.31
N ARG A 385 22.83 -6.24 -2.23
CA ARG A 385 22.08 -5.44 -3.20
C ARG A 385 21.79 -6.20 -4.50
N ARG A 386 21.73 -7.54 -4.42
CA ARG A 386 21.40 -8.44 -5.54
C ARG A 386 19.89 -8.62 -5.64
N LEU A 387 19.37 -8.62 -6.87
CA LEU A 387 17.93 -8.80 -7.12
C LEU A 387 17.47 -10.20 -6.69
N GLN A 388 16.47 -10.27 -5.81
CA GLN A 388 15.84 -11.51 -5.36
C GLN A 388 14.44 -11.72 -5.95
N PHE A 389 13.64 -10.65 -6.09
CA PHE A 389 12.28 -10.71 -6.61
C PHE A 389 11.99 -9.50 -7.51
N TYR A 390 11.15 -9.71 -8.53
CA TYR A 390 10.56 -8.67 -9.37
C TYR A 390 9.19 -9.17 -9.86
N ASN A 391 8.26 -8.26 -10.15
CA ASN A 391 6.95 -8.62 -10.73
C ASN A 391 6.82 -8.31 -12.22
N GLN A 392 5.79 -8.87 -12.88
CA GLN A 392 5.46 -8.57 -14.29
C GLN A 392 5.30 -7.08 -14.57
N ALA A 393 4.78 -6.30 -13.61
CA ALA A 393 4.67 -4.85 -13.74
C ALA A 393 6.05 -4.18 -13.85
N PHE A 394 7.04 -4.61 -13.06
CA PHE A 394 8.43 -4.12 -13.14
C PHE A 394 9.10 -4.47 -14.48
N VAL A 395 8.90 -5.69 -14.99
CA VAL A 395 9.37 -6.07 -16.34
C VAL A 395 8.70 -5.20 -17.41
N SER A 396 7.40 -4.94 -17.28
CA SER A 396 6.60 -4.19 -18.24
C SER A 396 6.94 -2.69 -18.29
N LEU A 397 7.13 -2.07 -17.12
CA LEU A 397 7.58 -0.67 -17.00
C LEU A 397 8.95 -0.50 -17.64
N TRP A 398 9.93 -1.26 -17.15
CA TRP A 398 11.33 -1.05 -17.53
C TRP A 398 11.73 -1.71 -18.84
N LYS A 399 10.89 -2.60 -19.40
CA LYS A 399 11.14 -3.37 -20.63
C LYS A 399 12.56 -3.94 -20.65
N LEU A 400 12.82 -4.77 -19.64
CA LEU A 400 14.11 -5.42 -19.40
C LEU A 400 14.10 -6.86 -19.94
N ASP A 401 15.30 -7.38 -20.18
CA ASP A 401 15.54 -8.75 -20.59
C ASP A 401 15.44 -9.69 -19.38
N ILE A 402 14.60 -10.72 -19.47
CA ILE A 402 14.36 -11.69 -18.39
C ILE A 402 15.66 -12.42 -18.04
N ALA A 403 16.49 -12.78 -19.01
CA ALA A 403 17.76 -13.47 -18.78
C ALA A 403 18.76 -12.64 -17.95
N PHE A 404 18.64 -11.30 -17.99
CA PHE A 404 19.42 -10.40 -17.13
C PHE A 404 18.83 -10.27 -15.73
N LEU A 405 17.52 -10.38 -15.55
CA LEU A 405 16.90 -10.37 -14.21
C LEU A 405 17.16 -11.69 -13.48
N GLU A 406 17.12 -12.82 -14.19
CA GLU A 406 17.47 -14.14 -13.66
C GLU A 406 18.95 -14.24 -13.21
N SER A 407 19.87 -13.49 -13.82
CA SER A 407 21.27 -13.44 -13.39
C SER A 407 21.53 -12.65 -12.10
N ARG A 408 20.48 -12.20 -11.38
CA ARG A 408 20.53 -11.46 -10.10
C ARG A 408 21.54 -10.30 -10.11
N PRO A 409 21.28 -9.23 -10.90
CA PRO A 409 22.20 -8.09 -11.02
C PRO A 409 22.27 -7.28 -9.70
N ASP A 410 23.35 -6.51 -9.53
CA ASP A 410 23.43 -5.49 -8.48
C ASP A 410 22.46 -4.34 -8.84
N ASN A 411 21.74 -3.77 -7.88
CA ASN A 411 20.93 -2.57 -8.11
C ASN A 411 21.76 -1.42 -8.74
N ALA A 412 23.04 -1.30 -8.39
CA ALA A 412 23.95 -0.32 -9.01
C ALA A 412 24.22 -0.59 -10.51
N GLU A 413 24.16 -1.85 -10.94
CA GLU A 413 24.31 -2.31 -12.32
C GLU A 413 23.00 -2.13 -13.11
N LEU A 414 21.86 -2.47 -12.49
CA LEU A 414 20.52 -2.22 -13.00
C LEU A 414 20.32 -0.73 -13.35
N LEU A 415 20.60 0.17 -12.41
CA LEU A 415 20.48 1.62 -12.62
C LEU A 415 21.37 2.12 -13.77
N GLU A 416 22.59 1.58 -13.89
CA GLU A 416 23.50 1.93 -14.99
C GLU A 416 22.98 1.44 -16.35
N ARG A 417 22.37 0.25 -16.41
CA ARG A 417 21.73 -0.29 -17.63
C ARG A 417 20.45 0.47 -18.00
N LEU A 418 19.66 0.91 -17.02
CA LEU A 418 18.48 1.76 -17.26
C LEU A 418 18.87 3.16 -17.76
N ARG A 419 19.98 3.73 -17.26
CA ARG A 419 20.56 4.97 -17.81
C ARG A 419 21.07 4.78 -19.24
N ALA A 420 21.81 3.70 -19.51
CA ALA A 420 22.30 3.39 -20.86
C ALA A 420 21.15 3.23 -21.87
N ALA A 421 20.00 2.73 -21.43
CA ALA A 421 18.77 2.61 -22.22
C ALA A 421 17.94 3.92 -22.30
N LYS A 422 18.42 5.04 -21.73
CA LYS A 422 17.71 6.33 -21.60
C LYS A 422 16.32 6.24 -20.94
N LYS A 423 16.18 5.37 -19.93
CA LYS A 423 14.93 5.18 -19.18
C LYS A 423 14.87 5.94 -17.86
N LEU A 424 16.00 6.46 -17.37
CA LEU A 424 16.08 7.28 -16.15
C LEU A 424 16.16 8.79 -16.48
N PRO A 425 15.89 9.69 -15.51
CA PRO A 425 16.03 11.13 -15.71
C PRO A 425 17.47 11.54 -16.08
N ASP A 426 17.63 12.47 -17.04
CA ASP A 426 18.94 13.00 -17.44
C ASP A 426 19.45 14.02 -16.40
N GLN A 427 20.18 13.51 -15.40
CA GLN A 427 20.74 14.29 -14.29
C GLN A 427 22.17 14.78 -14.57
N LEU A 428 22.48 16.06 -14.28
CA LEU A 428 23.81 16.65 -14.50
C LEU A 428 24.95 15.92 -13.77
N ASN A 429 24.67 15.31 -12.61
CA ASN A 429 25.65 14.53 -11.86
C ASN A 429 25.08 13.14 -11.52
N TRP A 430 25.25 12.22 -12.46
CA TRP A 430 24.88 10.80 -12.29
C TRP A 430 25.51 10.15 -11.05
N LYS A 431 26.76 10.50 -10.71
CA LYS A 431 27.46 9.86 -9.58
C LYS A 431 26.78 10.20 -8.26
N SER A 432 26.53 11.49 -7.99
CA SER A 432 25.84 11.88 -6.76
C SER A 432 24.40 11.37 -6.73
N TRP A 433 23.68 11.42 -7.86
CA TRP A 433 22.31 10.90 -7.92
C TRP A 433 22.26 9.39 -7.62
N LYS A 434 23.18 8.59 -8.17
CA LYS A 434 23.26 7.15 -7.89
C LYS A 434 23.68 6.87 -6.44
N GLU A 435 24.57 7.68 -5.86
CA GLU A 435 24.93 7.59 -4.43
C GLU A 435 23.74 7.95 -3.51
N THR A 436 22.92 8.95 -3.87
CA THR A 436 21.67 9.28 -3.18
C THR A 436 20.64 8.16 -3.32
N ALA A 437 20.38 7.65 -4.52
CA ALA A 437 19.42 6.55 -4.74
C ALA A 437 19.83 5.28 -3.98
N LEU A 438 21.11 4.90 -4.01
CA LEU A 438 21.63 3.74 -3.28
C LEU A 438 21.84 3.98 -1.78
N SER A 439 21.57 5.18 -1.26
CA SER A 439 21.65 5.47 0.18
C SER A 439 20.56 4.73 0.99
N VAL A 440 19.48 4.27 0.33
CA VAL A 440 18.34 3.62 0.99
C VAL A 440 18.73 2.36 1.78
N TYR A 441 19.75 1.62 1.34
CA TYR A 441 20.30 0.45 2.06
C TYR A 441 21.00 0.81 3.39
N ARG A 442 21.05 2.10 3.73
CA ARG A 442 21.56 2.65 5.00
C ARG A 442 20.53 3.53 5.72
N ALA A 443 19.33 3.69 5.15
CA ALA A 443 18.27 4.50 5.73
C ALA A 443 17.43 3.65 6.72
N LEU A 444 17.02 4.28 7.83
CA LEU A 444 16.05 3.69 8.76
C LEU A 444 14.61 3.87 8.27
N ASP A 445 14.34 4.98 7.58
CA ASP A 445 13.03 5.37 7.07
C ASP A 445 12.92 5.18 5.54
N THR A 446 11.69 4.93 5.07
CA THR A 446 11.37 4.84 3.64
C THR A 446 11.72 6.14 2.93
N GLN A 447 12.57 6.06 1.91
CA GLN A 447 12.87 7.18 1.02
C GLN A 447 11.81 7.25 -0.07
N SER A 448 11.42 8.46 -0.50
CA SER A 448 10.47 8.71 -1.58
C SER A 448 10.99 9.85 -2.45
N ASP A 449 11.12 9.61 -3.75
CA ASP A 449 11.65 10.55 -4.75
C ASP A 449 10.72 10.61 -5.98
N LEU A 450 10.81 11.67 -6.78
CA LEU A 450 10.00 11.88 -8.00
C LEU A 450 10.89 11.86 -9.24
N TRP A 451 10.70 10.82 -10.07
CA TRP A 451 11.49 10.60 -11.28
C TRP A 451 10.66 10.95 -12.52
N HIS A 452 10.96 12.10 -13.12
CA HIS A 452 10.43 12.49 -14.43
C HIS A 452 11.25 11.79 -15.53
N LEU A 453 10.64 10.82 -16.21
CA LEU A 453 11.32 9.99 -17.19
C LEU A 453 11.33 10.63 -18.59
N PRO A 454 12.36 10.37 -19.44
CA PRO A 454 12.44 10.93 -20.79
C PRO A 454 11.28 10.56 -21.75
N ASN A 455 10.41 9.63 -21.37
CA ASN A 455 9.20 9.27 -22.12
C ASN A 455 7.95 10.08 -21.72
N GLY A 456 8.08 11.05 -20.82
CA GLY A 456 6.99 11.89 -20.31
C GLY A 456 6.26 11.34 -19.07
N GLN A 457 6.58 10.13 -18.61
CA GLN A 457 5.99 9.59 -17.38
C GLN A 457 6.63 10.21 -16.13
N THR A 458 5.83 10.49 -15.12
CA THR A 458 6.29 10.84 -13.78
C THR A 458 6.04 9.68 -12.83
N LEU A 459 7.12 9.09 -12.32
CA LEU A 459 7.06 8.03 -11.32
C LEU A 459 7.39 8.58 -9.93
N ARG A 460 6.62 8.18 -8.92
CA ARG A 460 7.07 8.22 -7.54
C ARG A 460 7.80 6.93 -7.22
N VAL A 461 9.08 7.04 -6.90
CA VAL A 461 9.91 5.90 -6.54
C VAL A 461 10.10 5.94 -5.04
N PHE A 462 9.54 4.96 -4.34
CA PHE A 462 9.75 4.78 -2.91
C PHE A 462 10.46 3.46 -2.63
N ALA A 463 11.40 3.51 -1.70
CA ALA A 463 12.22 2.37 -1.35
C ALA A 463 12.45 2.30 0.16
N THR A 464 12.41 1.08 0.68
CA THR A 464 12.39 0.78 2.12
C THR A 464 13.40 -0.31 2.42
N ALA A 465 14.31 -0.07 3.37
CA ALA A 465 15.23 -1.08 3.85
C ALA A 465 14.48 -2.17 4.64
N HIS A 466 14.92 -3.43 4.51
CA HIS A 466 14.45 -4.54 5.33
C HIS A 466 15.36 -4.74 6.55
N PRO A 467 14.82 -5.11 7.73
CA PRO A 467 15.61 -5.37 8.94
C PRO A 467 16.69 -6.47 8.78
N GLN A 468 16.60 -7.30 7.73
CA GLN A 468 17.56 -8.35 7.40
C GLN A 468 18.63 -7.91 6.37
N GLY A 469 18.69 -6.60 6.04
CA GLY A 469 19.75 -5.97 5.24
C GLY A 469 19.38 -5.60 3.79
N GLY A 470 18.30 -6.17 3.25
CA GLY A 470 17.83 -5.88 1.89
C GLY A 470 17.11 -4.54 1.71
N ALA A 471 16.57 -4.29 0.52
CA ALA A 471 15.63 -3.18 0.27
C ALA A 471 14.58 -3.54 -0.78
N THR A 472 13.34 -3.17 -0.52
CA THR A 472 12.22 -3.20 -1.49
C THR A 472 12.12 -1.85 -2.19
N TRP A 473 11.96 -1.86 -3.50
CA TRP A 473 11.77 -0.71 -4.39
C TRP A 473 10.41 -0.81 -5.09
N VAL A 474 9.64 0.28 -5.06
CA VAL A 474 8.31 0.37 -5.65
C VAL A 474 8.21 1.62 -6.52
N PHE A 475 7.58 1.51 -7.69
CA PHE A 475 7.49 2.59 -8.67
C PHE A 475 6.02 2.88 -9.00
N GLU A 476 5.44 3.86 -8.32
CA GLU A 476 4.06 4.32 -8.52
C GLU A 476 3.99 5.32 -9.68
N ASN A 477 3.05 5.14 -10.61
CA ASN A 477 2.88 6.04 -11.75
C ASN A 477 1.91 7.18 -11.39
N LEU A 478 2.44 8.37 -11.15
CA LEU A 478 1.65 9.57 -10.82
C LEU A 478 1.31 10.44 -12.04
N THR A 479 1.63 10.01 -13.26
CA THR A 479 1.51 10.85 -14.47
C THR A 479 0.11 11.46 -14.62
N GLU A 480 -0.97 10.68 -14.47
CA GLU A 480 -2.34 11.20 -14.57
C GLU A 480 -2.70 12.20 -13.46
N GLN A 481 -2.24 11.97 -12.24
CA GLN A 481 -2.51 12.85 -11.10
C GLN A 481 -1.78 14.20 -11.25
N VAL A 482 -0.51 14.16 -11.63
CA VAL A 482 0.31 15.37 -11.86
C VAL A 482 -0.20 16.15 -13.08
N ASP A 483 -0.59 15.47 -14.15
CA ASP A 483 -1.24 16.12 -15.30
C ASP A 483 -2.57 16.77 -14.91
N LEU A 484 -3.41 16.07 -14.13
CA LEU A 484 -4.71 16.59 -13.71
C LEU A 484 -4.56 17.81 -12.79
N GLU A 485 -3.67 17.75 -11.81
CA GLU A 485 -3.36 18.88 -10.92
C GLU A 485 -2.78 20.06 -11.70
N THR A 486 -1.85 19.81 -12.63
CA THR A 486 -1.27 20.86 -13.48
C THR A 486 -2.34 21.50 -14.38
N ARG A 487 -3.22 20.71 -15.00
CA ARG A 487 -4.35 21.21 -15.82
C ARG A 487 -5.36 21.98 -14.98
N TYR A 488 -5.69 21.51 -13.78
CA TYR A 488 -6.63 22.18 -12.87
C TYR A 488 -6.08 23.52 -12.37
N ASN A 489 -4.82 23.56 -11.91
CA ASN A 489 -4.16 24.80 -11.51
C ASN A 489 -3.99 25.79 -12.68
N THR A 490 -3.71 25.28 -13.89
CA THR A 490 -3.67 26.10 -15.12
C THR A 490 -5.05 26.67 -15.44
N LEU A 491 -6.11 25.88 -15.34
CA LEU A 491 -7.49 26.30 -15.61
C LEU A 491 -7.98 27.34 -14.59
N LEU A 492 -7.71 27.15 -13.30
CA LEU A 492 -7.97 28.16 -12.27
C LEU A 492 -7.23 29.46 -12.55
N LYS A 493 -5.95 29.39 -12.93
CA LYS A 493 -5.18 30.59 -13.26
C LYS A 493 -5.76 31.30 -14.50
N VAL A 494 -6.05 30.57 -15.57
CA VAL A 494 -6.67 31.12 -16.79
C VAL A 494 -8.03 31.74 -16.50
N GLN A 495 -8.86 31.13 -15.64
CA GLN A 495 -10.14 31.71 -15.21
C GLN A 495 -9.94 33.01 -14.43
N GLY A 496 -9.00 33.07 -13.49
CA GLY A 496 -8.65 34.28 -12.75
C GLY A 496 -8.19 35.41 -13.68
N GLU A 497 -7.17 35.15 -14.50
CA GLU A 497 -6.63 36.12 -15.47
C GLU A 497 -7.69 36.58 -16.49
N THR A 498 -8.61 35.69 -16.90
CA THR A 498 -9.73 36.05 -17.78
C THR A 498 -10.68 37.03 -17.09
N ILE A 499 -11.10 36.72 -15.87
CA ILE A 499 -12.05 37.55 -15.11
C ILE A 499 -11.42 38.89 -14.73
N ASP A 500 -10.14 38.90 -14.36
CA ASP A 500 -9.40 40.12 -13.99
C ASP A 500 -9.13 41.06 -15.18
N HIS A 501 -9.14 40.53 -16.41
CA HIS A 501 -9.04 41.32 -17.65
C HIS A 501 -10.37 41.59 -18.37
N LEU A 502 -11.52 41.18 -17.81
CA LEU A 502 -12.82 41.65 -18.31
C LEU A 502 -12.95 43.16 -18.12
N SER A 503 -13.45 43.85 -19.14
CA SER A 503 -13.81 45.28 -19.05
C SER A 503 -15.12 45.52 -18.28
N GLU A 504 -15.89 44.46 -18.06
CA GLU A 504 -17.09 44.45 -17.21
C GLU A 504 -16.71 44.28 -15.75
N GLY A 505 -17.37 45.01 -14.85
CA GLY A 505 -17.16 44.86 -13.41
C GLY A 505 -17.88 43.63 -12.87
N VAL A 506 -17.12 42.58 -12.52
CA VAL A 506 -17.66 41.32 -11.98
C VAL A 506 -17.37 41.18 -10.49
N ALA A 507 -18.40 40.86 -9.71
CA ALA A 507 -18.28 40.51 -8.29
C ALA A 507 -19.19 39.30 -7.95
N VAL A 508 -18.66 38.32 -7.23
CA VAL A 508 -19.41 37.12 -6.81
C VAL A 508 -19.54 37.09 -5.30
N PHE A 509 -20.75 36.82 -4.80
CA PHE A 509 -21.10 36.76 -3.38
C PHE A 509 -21.58 35.36 -3.00
N GLY A 510 -21.28 34.93 -1.77
CA GLY A 510 -21.87 33.73 -1.17
C GLY A 510 -23.27 33.99 -0.59
N PRO A 511 -23.98 32.92 -0.18
CA PRO A 511 -25.29 33.03 0.47
C PRO A 511 -25.24 33.73 1.83
N ASP A 512 -24.04 33.90 2.39
CA ASP A 512 -23.74 34.69 3.58
C ASP A 512 -23.59 36.20 3.29
N GLY A 513 -23.92 36.66 2.08
CA GLY A 513 -23.76 38.05 1.65
C GLY A 513 -22.29 38.49 1.56
N ARG A 514 -21.33 37.56 1.59
CA ARG A 514 -19.89 37.87 1.58
C ARG A 514 -19.28 37.69 0.20
N ILE A 515 -18.48 38.66 -0.21
CA ILE A 515 -17.78 38.63 -1.49
C ILE A 515 -16.75 37.48 -1.52
N ARG A 516 -16.72 36.74 -2.62
CA ARG A 516 -15.83 35.60 -2.89
C ARG A 516 -14.79 35.97 -3.94
N LEU A 517 -15.19 36.78 -4.92
CA LEU A 517 -14.34 37.31 -5.99
C LEU A 517 -14.78 38.75 -6.30
N SER A 518 -13.81 39.62 -6.59
CA SER A 518 -14.03 40.87 -7.32
C SER A 518 -12.92 41.07 -8.34
N ASN A 519 -13.24 41.53 -9.55
CA ASN A 519 -12.23 41.86 -10.55
C ASN A 519 -11.80 43.35 -10.47
N PRO A 520 -10.68 43.75 -11.11
CA PRO A 520 -10.20 45.14 -11.12
C PRO A 520 -11.22 46.12 -11.70
N ALA A 521 -11.96 45.73 -12.74
CA ALA A 521 -12.98 46.56 -13.37
C ALA A 521 -14.12 46.91 -12.40
N PHE A 522 -14.59 45.95 -11.58
CA PHE A 522 -15.59 46.20 -10.54
C PHE A 522 -15.10 47.23 -9.53
N ARG A 523 -13.84 47.07 -9.06
CA ARG A 523 -13.21 48.01 -8.13
C ARG A 523 -13.08 49.41 -8.73
N ALA A 524 -12.68 49.51 -10.00
CA ALA A 524 -12.54 50.78 -10.72
C ALA A 524 -13.88 51.49 -10.98
N LEU A 525 -14.93 50.77 -11.39
CA LEU A 525 -16.26 51.34 -11.64
C LEU A 525 -16.91 51.91 -10.38
N TRP A 526 -16.70 51.24 -9.24
CA TRP A 526 -17.27 51.65 -7.94
C TRP A 526 -16.37 52.57 -7.10
N GLY A 527 -15.11 52.79 -7.52
CA GLY A 527 -14.15 53.68 -6.86
C GLY A 527 -13.52 53.11 -5.57
N ILE A 528 -13.59 51.80 -5.36
CA ILE A 528 -13.21 51.12 -4.11
C ILE A 528 -11.83 50.44 -4.22
N THR A 529 -11.14 50.29 -3.09
CA THR A 529 -9.84 49.61 -3.03
C THR A 529 -9.96 48.09 -2.92
N GLU A 530 -8.86 47.37 -3.20
CA GLU A 530 -8.76 45.93 -2.99
C GLU A 530 -8.88 45.53 -1.50
N ALA A 531 -8.48 46.42 -0.58
CA ALA A 531 -8.62 46.19 0.86
C ALA A 531 -10.08 46.19 1.31
N GLU A 532 -10.92 47.05 0.71
CA GLU A 532 -12.36 47.10 0.97
C GLU A 532 -13.08 45.93 0.28
N ALA A 533 -12.75 45.66 -0.98
CA ALA A 533 -13.32 44.57 -1.79
C ALA A 533 -12.73 43.17 -1.48
N LYS A 534 -12.02 43.02 -0.36
CA LYS A 534 -11.30 41.78 0.02
C LYS A 534 -12.28 40.59 0.16
N PRO A 535 -11.88 39.36 -0.25
CA PRO A 535 -12.67 38.16 0.00
C PRO A 535 -13.09 38.02 1.48
N SER A 536 -14.37 37.71 1.69
CA SER A 536 -15.10 37.71 2.96
C SER A 536 -15.65 39.07 3.46
N THR A 537 -15.42 40.20 2.78
CA THR A 537 -16.18 41.45 3.06
C THR A 537 -17.68 41.23 2.80
N HIS A 538 -18.53 41.74 3.70
CA HIS A 538 -19.99 41.62 3.60
C HIS A 538 -20.59 42.76 2.77
N ILE A 539 -21.60 42.47 1.96
CA ILE A 539 -22.20 43.39 0.97
C ILE A 539 -22.67 44.73 1.55
N ARG A 540 -23.11 44.78 2.81
CA ARG A 540 -23.47 46.07 3.46
C ARG A 540 -22.27 47.03 3.60
N ALA A 541 -21.11 46.53 4.02
CA ALA A 541 -19.89 47.33 4.13
C ALA A 541 -19.37 47.76 2.74
N LEU A 542 -19.60 46.94 1.72
CA LEU A 542 -19.30 47.27 0.33
C LEU A 542 -20.22 48.40 -0.17
N GLY A 543 -21.53 48.32 0.10
CA GLY A 543 -22.50 49.39 -0.21
C GLY A 543 -22.25 50.69 0.56
N GLU A 544 -21.74 50.62 1.79
CA GLU A 544 -21.29 51.77 2.57
C GLU A 544 -20.08 52.46 1.91
N ALA A 545 -19.08 51.70 1.46
CA ALA A 545 -17.93 52.24 0.70
C ALA A 545 -18.36 52.85 -0.65
N CYS A 546 -19.25 52.17 -1.38
CA CYS A 546 -19.78 52.63 -2.66
C CYS A 546 -20.78 53.80 -2.57
N SER A 547 -21.20 54.20 -1.36
CA SER A 547 -22.32 55.13 -1.15
C SER A 547 -22.10 56.55 -1.68
N GLN A 548 -20.85 56.97 -1.88
CA GLN A 548 -20.51 58.29 -2.43
C GLN A 548 -20.64 58.36 -3.96
N SER A 549 -20.71 57.20 -4.64
CA SER A 549 -20.66 57.12 -6.10
C SER A 549 -22.03 57.09 -6.77
N TYR A 550 -23.12 56.85 -6.04
CA TYR A 550 -24.45 56.53 -6.62
C TYR A 550 -25.57 57.45 -6.10
N ASP A 551 -26.48 57.83 -7.01
CA ASP A 551 -27.45 58.92 -6.80
C ASP A 551 -28.71 58.53 -6.00
N ARG A 552 -29.11 57.25 -5.99
CA ARG A 552 -30.37 56.81 -5.36
C ARG A 552 -30.16 55.96 -4.11
N ALA A 553 -30.99 56.19 -3.10
CA ALA A 553 -30.83 55.60 -1.78
C ALA A 553 -30.95 54.05 -1.70
N ASP A 554 -31.49 53.39 -2.72
CA ASP A 554 -32.00 52.02 -2.59
C ASP A 554 -31.24 50.95 -3.39
N GLY A 555 -30.45 51.31 -4.41
CA GLY A 555 -29.81 50.32 -5.31
C GLY A 555 -28.93 49.29 -4.58
N TRP A 556 -28.00 49.73 -3.72
CA TRP A 556 -27.19 48.81 -2.92
C TRP A 556 -27.98 48.05 -1.84
N LYS A 557 -29.15 48.57 -1.41
CA LYS A 557 -30.08 47.81 -0.55
C LYS A 557 -30.75 46.70 -1.36
N THR A 558 -31.24 46.99 -2.56
CA THR A 558 -31.84 46.02 -3.49
C THR A 558 -30.83 44.92 -3.85
N PHE A 559 -29.57 45.25 -4.10
CA PHE A 559 -28.52 44.24 -4.31
C PHE A 559 -28.29 43.38 -3.06
N ALA A 560 -28.24 43.97 -1.86
CA ALA A 560 -28.12 43.23 -0.61
C ALA A 560 -29.34 42.34 -0.33
N GLU A 561 -30.56 42.79 -0.62
CA GLU A 561 -31.80 42.03 -0.48
C GLU A 561 -31.85 40.85 -1.46
N LEU A 562 -31.57 41.08 -2.74
CA LEU A 562 -31.48 40.01 -3.75
C LEU A 562 -30.44 38.94 -3.36
N ILE A 563 -29.26 39.36 -2.90
CA ILE A 563 -28.14 38.46 -2.56
C ILE A 563 -28.34 37.71 -1.24
N THR A 564 -28.99 38.31 -0.25
CA THR A 564 -29.26 37.69 1.07
C THR A 564 -30.65 37.09 1.20
N SER A 565 -31.43 37.07 0.11
CA SER A 565 -32.74 36.39 0.06
C SER A 565 -32.58 34.87 0.14
N PHE A 566 -33.45 34.26 0.96
CA PHE A 566 -33.58 32.81 1.14
C PHE A 566 -34.75 32.23 0.33
N ASP A 567 -35.26 32.97 -0.65
CA ASP A 567 -36.37 32.54 -1.51
C ASP A 567 -35.89 31.47 -2.51
N ASP A 568 -36.73 30.46 -2.78
CA ASP A 568 -36.42 29.39 -3.73
C ASP A 568 -36.38 29.93 -5.18
N GLU A 569 -37.21 30.92 -5.51
CA GLU A 569 -37.15 31.63 -6.79
C GLU A 569 -36.15 32.80 -6.74
N ARG A 570 -34.85 32.52 -6.78
CA ARG A 570 -33.84 33.55 -7.08
C ARG A 570 -33.99 34.03 -8.52
N ARG A 571 -34.74 35.11 -8.71
CA ARG A 571 -34.96 35.74 -10.02
C ARG A 571 -33.75 36.57 -10.43
N SER A 572 -33.33 36.43 -11.70
CA SER A 572 -32.36 37.34 -12.30
C SER A 572 -32.95 38.74 -12.42
N SER A 573 -32.18 39.76 -12.04
CA SER A 573 -32.59 41.17 -12.15
C SER A 573 -31.64 41.92 -13.07
N GLN A 574 -32.17 42.77 -13.93
CA GLN A 574 -31.42 43.58 -14.88
C GLN A 574 -31.95 45.02 -14.88
N GLY A 575 -31.08 45.97 -15.17
CA GLY A 575 -31.47 47.36 -15.38
C GLY A 575 -30.27 48.30 -15.37
N THR A 576 -30.55 49.58 -15.57
CA THR A 576 -29.52 50.61 -15.72
C THR A 576 -29.50 51.54 -14.50
N LEU A 577 -28.30 51.96 -14.08
CA LEU A 577 -28.05 52.88 -12.98
C LEU A 577 -27.16 54.04 -13.45
N GLU A 578 -27.41 55.24 -12.94
CA GLU A 578 -26.56 56.42 -13.19
C GLU A 578 -25.81 56.78 -11.90
N LEU A 579 -24.49 56.90 -12.00
CA LEU A 579 -23.60 57.26 -10.91
C LEU A 579 -23.45 58.79 -10.82
N PHE A 580 -23.15 59.29 -9.63
CA PHE A 580 -22.88 60.72 -9.37
C PHE A 580 -21.66 61.24 -10.16
N SER A 581 -20.80 60.34 -10.65
CA SER A 581 -19.70 60.62 -11.59
C SER A 581 -20.16 60.89 -13.04
N GLY A 582 -21.45 60.79 -13.35
CA GLY A 582 -21.98 60.89 -14.72
C GLY A 582 -21.67 59.66 -15.59
N LEU A 583 -21.39 58.52 -14.95
CA LEU A 583 -21.29 57.21 -15.59
C LEU A 583 -22.64 56.50 -15.57
N VAL A 584 -23.05 55.96 -16.72
CA VAL A 584 -24.22 55.09 -16.86
C VAL A 584 -23.73 53.64 -16.89
N LEU A 585 -24.10 52.85 -15.88
CA LEU A 585 -23.79 51.42 -15.83
C LEU A 585 -25.06 50.60 -16.04
N ASP A 586 -25.03 49.64 -16.96
CA ASP A 586 -26.02 48.58 -16.99
C ASP A 586 -25.59 47.46 -16.02
N TYR A 587 -26.54 46.85 -15.31
CA TYR A 587 -26.25 45.81 -14.32
C TYR A 587 -27.08 44.55 -14.55
N ALA A 588 -26.49 43.39 -14.25
CA ALA A 588 -27.22 42.13 -14.13
C ALA A 588 -26.85 41.37 -12.85
N VAL A 589 -27.88 40.88 -12.16
CA VAL A 589 -27.84 40.02 -10.98
C VAL A 589 -28.19 38.60 -11.41
N ILE A 590 -27.24 37.67 -11.30
CA ILE A 590 -27.37 36.30 -11.81
C ILE A 590 -27.09 35.31 -10.67
N PRO A 591 -28.05 34.44 -10.29
CA PRO A 591 -27.80 33.38 -9.31
C PRO A 591 -26.89 32.29 -9.92
N LEU A 592 -25.97 31.78 -9.10
CA LEU A 592 -25.02 30.72 -9.43
C LEU A 592 -25.28 29.46 -8.57
N PRO A 593 -24.73 28.29 -8.95
CA PRO A 593 -24.73 27.10 -8.11
C PRO A 593 -24.15 27.35 -6.70
N ASN A 594 -24.48 26.46 -5.76
CA ASN A 594 -24.11 26.56 -4.35
C ASN A 594 -24.61 27.85 -3.65
N ALA A 595 -25.75 28.39 -4.12
CA ALA A 595 -26.39 29.61 -3.62
C ALA A 595 -25.49 30.85 -3.63
N GLN A 596 -24.54 30.91 -4.56
CA GLN A 596 -23.78 32.12 -4.85
C GLN A 596 -24.60 33.05 -5.76
N THR A 597 -24.26 34.34 -5.81
CA THR A 597 -24.86 35.31 -6.73
C THR A 597 -23.78 36.18 -7.34
N MET A 598 -23.83 36.36 -8.65
CA MET A 598 -22.92 37.21 -9.42
C MET A 598 -23.60 38.55 -9.73
N LEU A 599 -22.90 39.64 -9.46
CA LEU A 599 -23.17 40.97 -9.99
C LEU A 599 -22.23 41.23 -11.17
N THR A 600 -22.78 41.81 -12.23
CA THR A 600 -22.05 42.27 -13.41
C THR A 600 -22.44 43.72 -13.70
N PHE A 601 -21.49 44.54 -14.13
CA PHE A 601 -21.67 45.96 -14.42
C PHE A 601 -20.95 46.36 -15.72
N VAL A 602 -21.69 46.89 -16.69
CA VAL A 602 -21.18 47.30 -18.01
C VAL A 602 -21.29 48.81 -18.15
N ASN A 603 -20.19 49.50 -18.47
CA ASN A 603 -20.22 50.95 -18.68
C ASN A 603 -20.81 51.27 -20.07
N MET A 604 -22.03 51.81 -20.09
CA MET A 604 -22.78 52.15 -21.30
C MET A 604 -22.76 53.65 -21.62
N THR A 605 -22.00 54.45 -20.87
CA THR A 605 -21.98 55.92 -20.94
C THR A 605 -21.80 56.46 -22.36
N ASP A 606 -20.83 55.93 -23.13
CA ASP A 606 -20.56 56.41 -24.49
C ASP A 606 -21.60 55.93 -25.50
N SER A 607 -22.23 54.77 -25.28
CA SER A 607 -23.35 54.30 -26.10
C SER A 607 -24.57 55.21 -25.95
N VAL A 608 -24.95 55.56 -24.71
CA VAL A 608 -26.07 56.46 -24.42
C VAL A 608 -25.80 57.88 -24.93
N ARG A 609 -24.54 58.35 -24.89
CA ARG A 609 -24.14 59.63 -25.49
C ARG A 609 -24.23 59.61 -27.02
N ALA A 610 -23.78 58.53 -27.66
CA ALA A 610 -23.85 58.38 -29.11
C ALA A 610 -25.31 58.30 -29.61
N GLU A 611 -26.18 57.56 -28.92
CA GLU A 611 -27.61 57.45 -29.24
C GLU A 611 -28.32 58.81 -29.17
N ARG A 612 -28.08 59.58 -28.10
CA ARG A 612 -28.62 60.95 -27.96
C ARG A 612 -28.15 61.86 -29.09
N ALA A 613 -26.85 61.88 -29.37
CA ALA A 613 -26.27 62.72 -30.44
C ALA A 613 -26.74 62.32 -31.85
N LEU A 614 -26.97 61.03 -32.12
CA LEU A 614 -27.57 60.54 -33.37
C LEU A 614 -29.03 60.97 -33.51
N THR A 615 -29.79 60.92 -32.42
CA THR A 615 -31.20 61.33 -32.37
C THR A 615 -31.35 62.83 -32.67
N GLU A 616 -30.59 63.67 -31.97
CA GLU A 616 -30.55 65.13 -32.21
C GLU A 616 -30.16 65.48 -33.65
N LYS A 617 -29.14 64.79 -34.21
CA LYS A 617 -28.68 65.00 -35.59
C LYS A 617 -29.73 64.59 -36.62
N ASN A 618 -30.44 63.47 -36.41
CA ASN A 618 -31.51 63.03 -37.31
C ASN A 618 -32.70 64.01 -37.28
N GLU A 619 -33.07 64.54 -36.11
CA GLU A 619 -34.14 65.55 -36.00
C GLU A 619 -33.77 66.86 -36.72
N ALA A 620 -32.51 67.29 -36.60
CA ALA A 620 -32.00 68.46 -37.31
C ALA A 620 -32.00 68.29 -38.84
N LEU A 621 -31.58 67.11 -39.35
CA LEU A 621 -31.64 66.79 -40.79
C LEU A 621 -33.07 66.79 -41.31
N ARG A 622 -34.01 66.16 -40.59
CA ARG A 622 -35.42 66.07 -40.99
C ARG A 622 -36.06 67.45 -41.17
N LYS A 623 -35.78 68.38 -40.25
CA LYS A 623 -36.25 69.78 -40.32
C LYS A 623 -35.61 70.56 -41.47
N ALA A 624 -34.36 70.26 -41.84
CA ALA A 624 -33.68 70.93 -42.95
C ALA A 624 -34.31 70.58 -44.31
N ASP A 625 -34.69 69.31 -44.52
CA ASP A 625 -35.38 68.89 -45.75
C ASP A 625 -36.82 69.42 -45.84
N GLU A 626 -37.54 69.51 -44.72
CA GLU A 626 -38.86 70.18 -44.67
C GLU A 626 -38.75 71.65 -45.12
N LEU A 627 -37.84 72.42 -44.52
CA LEU A 627 -37.60 73.83 -44.88
C LEU A 627 -37.16 74.03 -46.34
N LYS A 628 -36.35 73.12 -46.89
CA LYS A 628 -35.90 73.15 -48.29
C LYS A 628 -37.07 73.06 -49.26
N ASN A 629 -38.03 72.17 -48.99
CA ASN A 629 -39.17 71.92 -49.87
C ASN A 629 -40.16 73.09 -49.84
N ASP A 630 -40.46 73.61 -48.64
CA ASP A 630 -41.35 74.77 -48.45
C ASP A 630 -40.80 76.02 -49.17
N PHE A 631 -39.49 76.25 -49.09
CA PHE A 631 -38.83 77.39 -49.74
C PHE A 631 -39.02 77.39 -51.27
N VAL A 632 -38.82 76.25 -51.93
CA VAL A 632 -38.97 76.14 -53.39
C VAL A 632 -40.43 76.37 -53.82
N GLN A 633 -41.39 75.84 -53.07
CA GLN A 633 -42.82 76.07 -53.36
C GLN A 633 -43.23 77.52 -53.12
N HIS A 634 -42.79 78.15 -52.04
CA HIS A 634 -43.12 79.54 -51.71
C HIS A 634 -42.59 80.53 -52.76
N VAL A 635 -41.33 80.38 -53.17
CA VAL A 635 -40.71 81.22 -54.22
C VAL A 635 -41.44 81.08 -55.57
N SER A 636 -42.02 79.90 -55.87
CA SER A 636 -42.80 79.67 -57.09
C SER A 636 -44.03 80.57 -57.19
N TYR A 637 -44.79 80.70 -56.11
CA TYR A 637 -46.00 81.55 -56.08
C TYR A 637 -45.66 83.05 -56.08
N GLU A 638 -44.68 83.47 -55.28
CA GLU A 638 -44.27 84.87 -55.15
C GLU A 638 -43.70 85.47 -56.46
N LEU A 639 -43.10 84.65 -57.34
CA LEU A 639 -42.63 85.12 -58.65
C LEU A 639 -43.73 85.07 -59.73
N ARG A 640 -44.61 84.06 -59.69
CA ARG A 640 -45.70 83.90 -60.69
C ARG A 640 -46.75 85.00 -60.59
N SER A 641 -47.14 85.37 -59.37
CA SER A 641 -48.18 86.37 -59.10
C SER A 641 -47.90 87.76 -59.73
N PRO A 642 -46.78 88.45 -59.45
CA PRO A 642 -46.51 89.78 -60.01
C PRO A 642 -46.35 89.76 -61.54
N LEU A 643 -45.77 88.70 -62.12
CA LEU A 643 -45.63 88.59 -63.58
C LEU A 643 -46.99 88.43 -64.27
N THR A 644 -47.89 87.63 -63.69
CA THR A 644 -49.27 87.48 -64.18
C THR A 644 -50.03 88.82 -64.12
N ASN A 645 -49.84 89.59 -63.05
CA ASN A 645 -50.44 90.92 -62.92
C ASN A 645 -49.90 91.91 -63.95
N ILE A 646 -48.59 91.90 -64.26
CA ILE A 646 -47.99 92.78 -65.27
C ILE A 646 -48.57 92.47 -66.66
N ILE A 647 -48.66 91.19 -67.04
CA ILE A 647 -49.26 90.75 -68.32
C ILE A 647 -50.73 91.21 -68.39
N GLY A 648 -51.51 90.92 -67.34
CA GLY A 648 -52.91 91.33 -67.26
C GLY A 648 -53.12 92.85 -67.36
N PHE A 649 -52.25 93.67 -66.75
CA PHE A 649 -52.30 95.12 -66.92
C PHE A 649 -51.90 95.57 -68.33
N THR A 650 -50.92 94.92 -68.98
CA THR A 650 -50.61 95.24 -70.39
C THR A 650 -51.77 94.89 -71.33
N ASP A 651 -52.43 93.75 -71.17
CA ASP A 651 -53.55 93.36 -72.04
C ASP A 651 -54.83 94.17 -71.77
N LEU A 652 -55.06 94.60 -70.53
CA LEU A 652 -56.08 95.61 -70.22
C LEU A 652 -55.77 96.93 -70.94
N LEU A 653 -54.53 97.43 -70.90
CA LEU A 653 -54.16 98.66 -71.61
C LEU A 653 -54.22 98.54 -73.15
N ARG A 654 -54.10 97.33 -73.71
CA ARG A 654 -54.33 97.05 -75.14
C ARG A 654 -55.82 96.97 -75.49
N THR A 655 -56.71 96.82 -74.51
CA THR A 655 -58.15 96.65 -74.74
C THR A 655 -58.79 98.00 -75.13
N PRO A 656 -59.45 98.14 -76.30
CA PRO A 656 -59.92 99.43 -76.82
C PRO A 656 -60.89 100.22 -75.93
N GLY A 657 -61.51 99.57 -74.94
CA GLY A 657 -62.44 100.21 -74.00
C GLY A 657 -61.80 101.13 -72.95
N LEU A 658 -60.48 101.09 -72.78
CA LEU A 658 -59.74 101.91 -71.80
C LEU A 658 -59.20 103.24 -72.37
N GLY A 659 -59.25 103.41 -73.69
CA GLY A 659 -58.83 104.63 -74.39
C GLY A 659 -57.79 104.35 -75.50
N PRO A 660 -57.62 105.28 -76.46
CA PRO A 660 -56.65 105.10 -77.54
C PRO A 660 -55.21 105.31 -77.06
N LEU A 661 -54.37 104.30 -77.25
CA LEU A 661 -52.91 104.42 -77.15
C LEU A 661 -52.36 105.19 -78.36
N ASN A 662 -51.24 105.90 -78.19
CA ASN A 662 -50.43 106.34 -79.34
C ASN A 662 -49.45 105.23 -79.78
N ASP A 663 -48.95 105.31 -81.01
CA ASP A 663 -48.12 104.27 -81.66
C ASP A 663 -46.94 103.79 -80.78
N ARG A 664 -46.26 104.71 -80.08
CA ARG A 664 -45.14 104.36 -79.18
C ARG A 664 -45.60 103.75 -77.86
N GLN A 665 -46.78 104.12 -77.36
CA GLN A 665 -47.36 103.46 -76.19
C GLN A 665 -47.78 102.03 -76.54
N ALA A 666 -48.35 101.80 -77.72
CA ALA A 666 -48.64 100.45 -78.22
C ALA A 666 -47.35 99.63 -78.37
N GLU A 667 -46.33 100.15 -79.07
CA GLU A 667 -45.01 99.50 -79.21
C GLU A 667 -44.38 99.13 -77.85
N TYR A 668 -44.39 100.04 -76.88
CA TYR A 668 -43.85 99.78 -75.54
C TYR A 668 -44.70 98.78 -74.74
N ILE A 669 -46.03 98.80 -74.84
CA ILE A 669 -46.90 97.86 -74.14
C ILE A 669 -46.78 96.45 -74.74
N ASP A 670 -46.67 96.33 -76.07
CA ASP A 670 -46.36 95.08 -76.75
C ASP A 670 -44.98 94.54 -76.33
N HIS A 671 -43.96 95.40 -76.22
CA HIS A 671 -42.63 95.02 -75.73
C HIS A 671 -42.65 94.55 -74.28
N ILE A 672 -43.42 95.21 -73.39
CA ILE A 672 -43.56 94.80 -71.99
C ILE A 672 -44.33 93.48 -71.89
N SER A 673 -45.48 93.34 -72.55
CA SER A 673 -46.28 92.11 -72.57
C SER A 673 -45.46 90.91 -73.07
N THR A 674 -44.73 91.08 -74.17
CA THR A 674 -43.82 90.06 -74.73
C THR A 674 -42.72 89.71 -73.73
N SER A 675 -42.04 90.71 -73.15
CA SER A 675 -40.93 90.49 -72.22
C SER A 675 -41.37 89.82 -70.92
N SER A 676 -42.54 90.21 -70.38
CA SER A 676 -43.13 89.61 -69.19
C SER A 676 -43.63 88.19 -69.45
N SER A 677 -44.17 87.90 -70.64
CA SER A 677 -44.57 86.55 -71.05
C SER A 677 -43.37 85.61 -71.23
N VAL A 678 -42.28 86.11 -71.81
CA VAL A 678 -40.99 85.38 -71.86
C VAL A 678 -40.46 85.14 -70.45
N LEU A 679 -40.42 86.16 -69.59
CA LEU A 679 -39.92 86.03 -68.21
C LEU A 679 -40.78 85.06 -67.38
N LEU A 680 -42.11 85.11 -67.50
CA LEU A 680 -43.02 84.15 -66.86
C LEU A 680 -42.77 82.72 -67.35
N THR A 681 -42.51 82.53 -68.65
CA THR A 681 -42.13 81.23 -69.20
C THR A 681 -40.81 80.74 -68.59
N LEU A 682 -39.78 81.59 -68.53
CA LEU A 682 -38.48 81.24 -67.95
C LEU A 682 -38.53 80.96 -66.44
N VAL A 683 -39.35 81.71 -65.69
CA VAL A 683 -39.56 81.47 -64.27
C VAL A 683 -40.25 80.12 -64.05
N ASN A 684 -41.33 79.80 -64.78
CA ASN A 684 -41.97 78.49 -64.70
C ASN A 684 -41.02 77.36 -65.11
N ASP A 685 -40.23 77.54 -66.19
CA ASP A 685 -39.24 76.57 -66.66
C ASP A 685 -38.17 76.23 -65.60
N ILE A 686 -37.64 77.25 -64.90
CA ILE A 686 -36.67 77.06 -63.81
C ILE A 686 -37.31 76.36 -62.61
N LEU A 687 -38.56 76.68 -62.28
CA LEU A 687 -39.28 76.13 -61.12
C LEU A 687 -39.75 74.69 -61.35
N ASP A 688 -40.17 74.35 -62.57
CA ASP A 688 -40.42 72.96 -62.95
C ASP A 688 -39.13 72.15 -62.82
N LEU A 689 -38.01 72.61 -63.38
CA LEU A 689 -36.72 71.93 -63.26
C LEU A 689 -36.27 71.76 -61.79
N ALA A 690 -36.39 72.80 -60.97
CA ALA A 690 -36.04 72.75 -59.55
C ALA A 690 -36.95 71.81 -58.72
N THR A 691 -38.21 71.63 -59.12
CA THR A 691 -39.13 70.68 -58.46
C THR A 691 -38.97 69.24 -58.96
N VAL A 692 -38.43 69.02 -60.17
CA VAL A 692 -37.91 67.70 -60.59
C VAL A 692 -36.65 67.34 -59.79
N ASP A 693 -35.66 68.25 -59.72
CA ASP A 693 -34.40 68.03 -58.98
C ASP A 693 -34.61 67.65 -57.52
N ALA A 694 -35.56 68.32 -56.86
CA ALA A 694 -35.87 68.08 -55.45
C ALA A 694 -36.68 66.79 -55.21
N GLY A 695 -37.05 66.05 -56.26
CA GLY A 695 -37.93 64.87 -56.17
C GLY A 695 -39.37 65.20 -55.76
N ILE A 696 -39.78 66.47 -55.88
CA ILE A 696 -41.09 66.97 -55.44
C ILE A 696 -42.15 66.72 -56.52
N MET A 697 -41.78 66.84 -57.80
CA MET A 697 -42.72 66.67 -58.91
C MET A 697 -43.17 65.20 -59.04
N ARG A 698 -44.49 65.01 -59.15
CA ARG A 698 -45.14 63.72 -59.42
C ARG A 698 -45.95 63.85 -60.71
N LEU A 699 -45.92 62.82 -61.55
CA LEU A 699 -46.69 62.74 -62.79
C LEU A 699 -48.12 62.25 -62.51
N ASN A 700 -49.10 62.88 -63.16
CA ASN A 700 -50.51 62.50 -63.08
C ASN A 700 -50.88 61.64 -64.29
N TYR A 701 -50.51 60.35 -64.22
CA TYR A 701 -50.78 59.38 -65.27
C TYR A 701 -52.28 59.22 -65.54
N SER A 702 -52.68 59.33 -66.81
CA SER A 702 -54.02 59.06 -67.30
C SER A 702 -53.99 58.47 -68.73
N PRO A 703 -55.04 57.78 -69.20
CA PRO A 703 -55.17 57.38 -70.59
C PRO A 703 -55.41 58.59 -71.49
N ILE A 704 -54.65 58.71 -72.58
CA ILE A 704 -54.67 59.83 -73.52
C ILE A 704 -54.82 59.25 -74.93
N ASP A 705 -55.78 59.71 -75.73
CA ASP A 705 -55.78 59.42 -77.16
C ASP A 705 -54.73 60.27 -77.88
N LEU A 706 -53.89 59.63 -78.69
CA LEU A 706 -52.80 60.31 -79.37
C LEU A 706 -53.23 61.14 -80.59
N GLY A 707 -54.41 60.88 -81.17
CA GLY A 707 -55.01 61.76 -82.17
C GLY A 707 -55.39 63.09 -81.54
N ASP A 708 -56.21 63.04 -80.48
CA ASP A 708 -56.64 64.22 -79.72
C ASP A 708 -55.43 65.04 -79.25
N LEU A 709 -54.39 64.39 -78.70
CA LEU A 709 -53.17 65.07 -78.25
C LEU A 709 -52.40 65.78 -79.38
N LEU A 710 -52.28 65.16 -80.56
CA LEU A 710 -51.57 65.74 -81.70
C LEU A 710 -52.33 66.94 -82.27
N ASP A 711 -53.66 66.86 -82.38
CA ASP A 711 -54.50 67.98 -82.79
C ASP A 711 -54.42 69.13 -81.78
N ASP A 712 -54.50 68.83 -80.48
CA ASP A 712 -54.46 69.79 -79.38
C ASP A 712 -53.07 70.48 -79.23
N VAL A 713 -51.99 69.79 -79.63
CA VAL A 713 -50.65 70.38 -79.81
C VAL A 713 -50.59 71.25 -81.06
N SER A 714 -51.13 70.78 -82.20
CA SER A 714 -51.10 71.49 -83.48
C SER A 714 -51.79 72.86 -83.39
N MET A 715 -52.95 72.91 -82.74
CA MET A 715 -53.70 74.15 -82.53
C MET A 715 -52.94 75.11 -81.61
N GLN A 716 -52.24 74.62 -80.59
CA GLN A 716 -51.47 75.47 -79.66
C GLN A 716 -50.22 76.09 -80.31
N ILE A 717 -49.65 75.47 -81.35
CA ILE A 717 -48.42 75.95 -82.02
C ILE A 717 -48.69 76.70 -83.35
N ALA A 718 -49.93 76.66 -83.85
CA ALA A 718 -50.33 77.20 -85.16
C ALA A 718 -49.95 78.69 -85.35
N ASP A 719 -50.33 79.57 -84.43
CA ASP A 719 -50.05 81.01 -84.52
C ASP A 719 -48.54 81.28 -84.60
N ARG A 720 -47.75 80.59 -83.78
CA ARG A 720 -46.28 80.74 -83.72
C ARG A 720 -45.58 80.22 -84.98
N LEU A 721 -46.12 79.16 -85.61
CA LEU A 721 -45.64 78.67 -86.90
C LEU A 721 -45.94 79.68 -88.02
N GLN A 722 -47.13 80.29 -87.99
CA GLN A 722 -47.52 81.35 -88.92
C GLN A 722 -46.64 82.60 -88.76
N GLU A 723 -46.36 83.05 -87.53
CA GLU A 723 -45.40 84.12 -87.23
C GLU A 723 -43.97 83.79 -87.69
N SER A 724 -43.58 82.53 -87.61
CA SER A 724 -42.25 82.04 -88.04
C SER A 724 -42.17 81.78 -89.55
N GLY A 725 -43.30 81.81 -90.28
CA GLY A 725 -43.37 81.45 -91.70
C GLY A 725 -43.03 79.98 -92.00
N VAL A 726 -43.30 79.06 -91.06
CA VAL A 726 -42.93 77.63 -91.14
C VAL A 726 -44.19 76.77 -91.24
N THR A 727 -44.18 75.73 -92.08
CA THR A 727 -45.29 74.76 -92.19
C THR A 727 -45.06 73.55 -91.28
N LEU A 728 -46.10 73.05 -90.62
CA LEU A 728 -46.04 71.80 -89.84
C LEU A 728 -46.62 70.62 -90.64
N GLU A 729 -45.83 69.56 -90.79
CA GLU A 729 -46.23 68.29 -91.41
C GLU A 729 -46.37 67.21 -90.33
N ILE A 730 -47.60 66.88 -89.90
CA ILE A 730 -47.85 65.79 -88.94
C ILE A 730 -47.99 64.47 -89.71
N THR A 731 -47.16 63.49 -89.38
CA THR A 731 -47.19 62.13 -89.95
C THR A 731 -47.46 61.11 -88.84
N ALA A 732 -48.65 60.51 -88.87
CA ALA A 732 -49.07 59.56 -87.84
C ALA A 732 -49.99 58.46 -88.43
N PRO A 733 -49.89 57.19 -87.99
CA PRO A 733 -50.80 56.13 -88.43
C PRO A 733 -52.27 56.41 -88.05
N ALA A 734 -53.21 56.04 -88.91
CA ALA A 734 -54.65 56.30 -88.73
C ALA A 734 -55.27 55.70 -87.44
N HIS A 735 -54.59 54.77 -86.77
CA HIS A 735 -54.96 54.18 -85.50
C HIS A 735 -53.73 54.05 -84.58
N LEU A 736 -53.30 55.14 -83.94
CA LEU A 736 -52.22 55.12 -82.94
C LEU A 736 -52.65 54.40 -81.65
N GLY A 737 -53.90 54.61 -81.24
CA GLY A 737 -54.42 54.19 -79.94
C GLY A 737 -53.98 55.13 -78.80
N SER A 738 -54.28 54.71 -77.57
CA SER A 738 -54.02 55.49 -76.37
C SER A 738 -52.69 55.16 -75.69
N ILE A 739 -52.07 56.17 -75.06
CA ILE A 739 -50.94 56.02 -74.14
C ILE A 739 -51.39 56.28 -72.69
N VAL A 740 -50.73 55.69 -71.70
CA VAL A 740 -50.86 56.08 -70.28
C VAL A 740 -49.67 56.95 -69.88
N ALA A 741 -49.89 58.26 -69.75
CA ALA A 741 -48.86 59.27 -69.45
C ALA A 741 -49.46 60.49 -68.73
N ASP A 742 -48.66 61.48 -68.34
CA ASP A 742 -49.17 62.77 -67.88
C ASP A 742 -49.50 63.67 -69.10
N PRO A 743 -50.76 64.05 -69.33
CA PRO A 743 -51.17 64.77 -70.53
C PRO A 743 -50.59 66.19 -70.59
N GLN A 744 -50.42 66.85 -69.44
CA GLN A 744 -49.90 68.21 -69.40
C GLN A 744 -48.40 68.21 -69.69
N ARG A 745 -47.65 67.28 -69.11
CA ARG A 745 -46.20 67.18 -69.34
C ARG A 745 -45.87 66.63 -70.73
N LEU A 746 -46.65 65.70 -71.27
CA LEU A 746 -46.47 65.21 -72.64
C LEU A 746 -46.81 66.29 -73.68
N LYS A 747 -47.90 67.05 -73.48
CA LYS A 747 -48.22 68.23 -74.32
C LYS A 747 -47.10 69.27 -74.26
N GLN A 748 -46.54 69.55 -73.08
CA GLN A 748 -45.40 70.46 -72.91
C GLN A 748 -44.14 69.98 -73.64
N ILE A 749 -43.80 68.67 -73.58
CA ILE A 749 -42.67 68.11 -74.33
C ILE A 749 -42.80 68.44 -75.83
N LEU A 750 -43.95 68.11 -76.43
CA LEU A 750 -44.18 68.31 -77.87
C LEU A 750 -44.17 69.80 -78.24
N VAL A 751 -44.82 70.66 -77.46
CA VAL A 751 -44.83 72.12 -77.69
C VAL A 751 -43.43 72.74 -77.55
N LYS A 752 -42.60 72.28 -76.59
CA LYS A 752 -41.21 72.74 -76.45
C LYS A 752 -40.34 72.32 -77.65
N LEU A 753 -40.48 71.08 -78.12
CA LEU A 753 -39.75 70.58 -79.30
C LEU A 753 -40.14 71.31 -80.58
N LEU A 754 -41.43 71.47 -80.85
CA LEU A 754 -41.94 72.21 -82.02
C LEU A 754 -41.55 73.69 -81.95
N SER A 755 -41.62 74.32 -80.78
CA SER A 755 -41.14 75.68 -80.55
C SER A 755 -39.64 75.85 -80.86
N ASN A 756 -38.83 74.84 -80.55
CA ASN A 756 -37.40 74.84 -80.84
C ASN A 756 -37.15 74.67 -82.35
N ALA A 757 -37.80 73.68 -82.97
CA ALA A 757 -37.74 73.41 -84.40
C ALA A 757 -38.16 74.62 -85.25
N ALA A 758 -39.26 75.30 -84.88
CA ALA A 758 -39.72 76.52 -85.55
C ALA A 758 -38.72 77.69 -85.41
N ASN A 759 -38.17 77.92 -84.21
CA ASN A 759 -37.23 79.03 -83.95
C ASN A 759 -35.92 78.93 -84.76
N PHE A 760 -35.48 77.71 -85.10
CA PHE A 760 -34.23 77.48 -85.85
C PHE A 760 -34.44 77.15 -87.33
N SER A 761 -35.68 76.96 -87.78
CA SER A 761 -36.01 76.71 -89.19
C SER A 761 -36.00 78.00 -90.03
N PRO A 762 -35.58 77.95 -91.31
CA PRO A 762 -35.72 79.07 -92.24
C PRO A 762 -37.20 79.36 -92.56
N GLU A 763 -37.53 80.64 -92.77
CA GLU A 763 -38.83 81.07 -93.30
C GLU A 763 -39.12 80.39 -94.66
N GLY A 764 -40.32 79.85 -94.83
CA GLY A 764 -40.74 79.08 -96.01
C GLY A 764 -40.34 77.59 -96.00
N SER A 765 -39.77 77.08 -94.91
CA SER A 765 -39.48 75.64 -94.74
C SER A 765 -40.61 74.90 -94.00
N SER A 766 -40.50 73.56 -93.92
CA SER A 766 -41.38 72.73 -93.12
C SER A 766 -40.64 71.99 -92.00
N VAL A 767 -41.31 71.92 -90.86
CA VAL A 767 -40.99 71.08 -89.69
C VAL A 767 -41.94 69.88 -89.72
N SER A 768 -41.42 68.68 -89.47
CA SER A 768 -42.25 67.47 -89.41
C SER A 768 -42.34 66.91 -88.00
N LEU A 769 -43.52 66.43 -87.64
CA LEU A 769 -43.80 65.69 -86.40
C LEU A 769 -44.25 64.28 -86.80
N GLU A 770 -43.36 63.31 -86.64
CA GLU A 770 -43.69 61.91 -86.79
C GLU A 770 -44.10 61.34 -85.41
N CYS A 771 -45.24 60.64 -85.35
CA CYS A 771 -45.62 59.84 -84.19
C CYS A 771 -45.86 58.40 -84.63
N ARG A 772 -45.14 57.45 -84.04
CA ARG A 772 -45.29 56.02 -84.31
C ARG A 772 -45.20 55.18 -83.04
N ARG A 773 -45.73 53.96 -83.12
CA ARG A 773 -45.71 52.97 -82.03
C ARG A 773 -44.67 51.89 -82.32
N GLU A 774 -43.72 51.72 -81.42
CA GLU A 774 -42.68 50.70 -81.44
C GLU A 774 -42.95 49.68 -80.32
N GLY A 775 -43.90 48.77 -80.56
CA GLY A 775 -44.30 47.74 -79.58
C GLY A 775 -45.19 48.30 -78.46
N THR A 776 -44.66 48.34 -77.24
CA THR A 776 -45.27 49.01 -76.07
C THR A 776 -45.05 50.51 -76.07
N ASP A 777 -44.03 50.98 -76.80
CA ASP A 777 -43.51 52.33 -76.62
C ASP A 777 -44.01 53.25 -77.75
N PHE A 778 -44.21 54.52 -77.42
CA PHE A 778 -44.56 55.55 -78.39
C PHE A 778 -43.35 56.45 -78.65
N VAL A 779 -43.07 56.68 -79.93
CA VAL A 779 -41.92 57.44 -80.40
C VAL A 779 -42.41 58.67 -81.13
N PHE A 780 -41.99 59.83 -80.63
CA PHE A 780 -42.27 61.14 -81.19
C PHE A 780 -40.96 61.71 -81.75
N SER A 781 -40.89 61.93 -83.05
CA SER A 781 -39.72 62.51 -83.72
C SER A 781 -40.11 63.86 -84.34
N VAL A 782 -39.46 64.93 -83.88
CA VAL A 782 -39.58 66.28 -84.46
C VAL A 782 -38.35 66.56 -85.29
N SER A 783 -38.54 66.89 -86.58
CA SER A 783 -37.44 67.24 -87.50
C SER A 783 -37.59 68.66 -88.05
N ASP A 784 -36.48 69.41 -87.98
CA ASP A 784 -36.33 70.75 -88.55
C ASP A 784 -35.38 70.77 -89.76
N ARG A 785 -35.38 71.89 -90.51
CA ARG A 785 -34.43 72.16 -91.60
C ARG A 785 -33.47 73.31 -91.26
N GLY A 786 -33.14 73.44 -89.98
CA GLY A 786 -32.31 74.50 -89.43
C GLY A 786 -30.80 74.34 -89.70
N PRO A 787 -29.95 75.15 -89.02
CA PRO A 787 -28.50 75.12 -89.23
C PRO A 787 -27.81 73.84 -88.72
N GLY A 788 -28.52 72.96 -88.02
CA GLY A 788 -27.97 71.76 -87.38
C GLY A 788 -27.06 72.08 -86.17
N ILE A 789 -26.67 71.03 -85.46
CA ILE A 789 -25.87 71.07 -84.23
C ILE A 789 -24.53 70.37 -84.50
N SER A 790 -23.42 70.93 -84.01
CA SER A 790 -22.11 70.28 -84.08
C SER A 790 -21.97 69.14 -83.08
N GLN A 791 -21.22 68.09 -83.42
CA GLN A 791 -21.13 66.87 -82.60
C GLN A 791 -20.65 67.14 -81.16
N ASP A 792 -19.69 68.06 -81.01
CA ASP A 792 -19.18 68.53 -79.69
C ASP A 792 -20.24 69.27 -78.85
N MET A 793 -21.28 69.80 -79.49
CA MET A 793 -22.36 70.53 -78.82
C MET A 793 -23.51 69.60 -78.43
N ILE A 794 -23.80 68.54 -79.21
CA ILE A 794 -24.85 67.55 -78.91
C ILE A 794 -24.67 66.96 -77.50
N ALA A 795 -23.43 66.69 -77.08
CA ALA A 795 -23.12 66.17 -75.74
C ALA A 795 -23.62 67.07 -74.59
N ASN A 796 -23.68 68.38 -74.83
CA ASN A 796 -24.01 69.39 -73.81
C ASN A 796 -25.36 70.08 -74.08
N VAL A 797 -26.15 69.61 -75.06
CA VAL A 797 -27.43 70.25 -75.44
C VAL A 797 -28.55 70.01 -74.41
N PHE A 798 -28.38 69.02 -73.54
CA PHE A 798 -29.23 68.78 -72.37
C PHE A 798 -28.74 69.52 -71.11
N ASP A 799 -27.58 70.19 -71.14
CA ASP A 799 -27.12 71.00 -70.02
C ASP A 799 -27.97 72.26 -69.87
N ARG A 800 -28.08 72.72 -68.63
CA ARG A 800 -28.91 73.86 -68.25
C ARG A 800 -28.31 75.15 -68.78
N PHE A 801 -29.14 75.96 -69.43
CA PHE A 801 -28.74 77.22 -70.09
C PHE A 801 -27.77 77.01 -71.27
N ALA A 802 -27.67 75.79 -71.81
CA ALA A 802 -26.88 75.53 -73.01
C ALA A 802 -27.45 76.28 -74.23
N THR A 803 -26.76 77.33 -74.66
CA THR A 803 -27.13 78.13 -75.83
C THR A 803 -25.99 78.20 -76.82
N GLY A 804 -26.22 77.74 -78.06
CA GLY A 804 -25.27 77.84 -79.15
C GLY A 804 -24.91 79.30 -79.44
N ALA A 805 -23.60 79.59 -79.56
CA ALA A 805 -23.00 80.94 -79.58
C ALA A 805 -23.32 81.81 -80.82
N LYS A 806 -24.40 81.52 -81.55
CA LYS A 806 -24.94 82.30 -82.68
C LYS A 806 -26.46 82.51 -82.62
N SER A 807 -27.10 82.27 -81.46
CA SER A 807 -28.50 82.64 -81.25
C SER A 807 -28.68 84.16 -81.29
N GLY A 808 -29.26 84.67 -82.38
CA GLY A 808 -29.73 86.05 -82.48
C GLY A 808 -31.09 86.27 -81.78
N LYS A 809 -31.84 87.29 -82.21
CA LYS A 809 -33.15 87.72 -81.67
C LYS A 809 -34.25 86.64 -81.52
N ARG A 810 -34.04 85.40 -81.98
CA ARG A 810 -35.00 84.28 -81.94
C ARG A 810 -34.58 83.13 -80.97
N GLY A 811 -33.47 83.26 -80.24
CA GLY A 811 -33.01 82.23 -79.30
C GLY A 811 -33.68 82.27 -77.93
N GLY A 812 -34.09 81.11 -77.41
CA GLY A 812 -34.54 80.95 -76.02
C GLY A 812 -33.38 80.67 -75.05
N ALA A 813 -33.63 80.73 -73.73
CA ALA A 813 -32.60 80.70 -72.68
C ALA A 813 -31.97 79.30 -72.38
N GLY A 814 -31.96 78.38 -73.33
CA GLY A 814 -31.26 77.09 -73.18
C GLY A 814 -31.82 76.13 -72.12
N LEU A 815 -33.11 76.25 -71.76
CA LEU A 815 -33.78 75.35 -70.80
C LEU A 815 -34.77 74.35 -71.45
N GLY A 816 -35.12 74.57 -72.72
CA GLY A 816 -36.18 73.79 -73.38
C GLY A 816 -35.87 72.30 -73.48
N LEU A 817 -34.64 71.94 -73.87
CA LEU A 817 -34.25 70.54 -74.07
C LEU A 817 -33.88 69.83 -72.75
N SER A 818 -33.32 70.55 -71.76
CA SER A 818 -33.12 70.01 -70.41
C SER A 818 -34.45 69.69 -69.70
N ILE A 819 -35.52 70.47 -69.97
CA ILE A 819 -36.87 70.20 -69.45
C ILE A 819 -37.52 69.02 -70.18
N VAL A 820 -37.35 68.92 -71.50
CA VAL A 820 -37.80 67.73 -72.26
C VAL A 820 -37.14 66.47 -71.72
N ASP A 821 -35.82 66.46 -71.54
CA ASP A 821 -35.09 65.31 -70.99
C ASP A 821 -35.54 64.97 -69.55
N SER A 822 -35.74 65.98 -68.71
CA SER A 822 -36.26 65.81 -67.34
C SER A 822 -37.66 65.18 -67.31
N PHE A 823 -38.60 65.68 -68.14
CA PHE A 823 -39.97 65.13 -68.18
C PHE A 823 -40.03 63.76 -68.86
N VAL A 824 -39.21 63.50 -69.88
CA VAL A 824 -39.11 62.18 -70.51
C VAL A 824 -38.50 61.16 -69.54
N SER A 825 -37.46 61.54 -68.80
CA SER A 825 -36.86 60.69 -67.75
C SER A 825 -37.84 60.37 -66.62
N LEU A 826 -38.69 61.32 -66.22
CA LEU A 826 -39.77 61.06 -65.25
C LEU A 826 -40.84 60.08 -65.77
N HIS A 827 -41.06 60.01 -67.09
CA HIS A 827 -41.90 58.99 -67.73
C HIS A 827 -41.14 57.68 -68.00
N HIS A 828 -39.92 57.51 -67.47
CA HIS A 828 -39.02 56.38 -67.74
C HIS A 828 -38.66 56.19 -69.23
N GLY A 829 -38.78 57.26 -70.02
CA GLY A 829 -38.44 57.30 -71.44
C GLY A 829 -36.98 57.70 -71.70
N THR A 830 -36.66 57.92 -72.98
CA THR A 830 -35.33 58.38 -73.43
C THR A 830 -35.43 59.43 -74.53
N VAL A 831 -34.56 60.43 -74.51
CA VAL A 831 -34.40 61.42 -75.59
C VAL A 831 -33.12 61.16 -76.38
N THR A 832 -33.18 61.29 -77.70
CA THR A 832 -32.03 61.22 -78.61
C THR A 832 -32.08 62.35 -79.64
N ILE A 833 -30.91 62.79 -80.10
CA ILE A 833 -30.77 63.86 -81.11
C ILE A 833 -29.85 63.35 -82.21
N ASP A 834 -30.35 63.34 -83.45
CA ASP A 834 -29.53 63.22 -84.66
C ASP A 834 -29.49 64.59 -85.35
N SER A 835 -28.29 65.07 -85.66
CA SER A 835 -28.10 66.40 -86.24
C SER A 835 -26.77 66.47 -86.98
N GLN A 836 -26.76 67.20 -88.10
CA GLN A 836 -25.53 67.48 -88.84
C GLN A 836 -25.54 68.95 -89.29
N PRO A 837 -24.44 69.69 -89.11
CA PRO A 837 -24.36 71.10 -89.52
C PRO A 837 -24.78 71.29 -90.99
N GLY A 838 -25.74 72.18 -91.21
CA GLY A 838 -26.32 72.49 -92.52
C GLY A 838 -27.37 71.52 -93.05
N LYS A 839 -27.84 70.53 -92.25
CA LYS A 839 -28.86 69.56 -92.65
C LYS A 839 -30.13 69.53 -91.78
N GLY A 840 -30.23 70.42 -90.77
CA GLY A 840 -31.28 70.37 -89.75
C GLY A 840 -31.00 69.39 -88.62
N THR A 841 -32.00 69.21 -87.76
CA THR A 841 -31.97 68.36 -86.57
C THR A 841 -33.21 67.47 -86.50
N ILE A 842 -33.06 66.27 -85.93
CA ILE A 842 -34.14 65.38 -85.54
C ILE A 842 -34.01 65.12 -84.03
N VAL A 843 -35.01 65.53 -83.25
CA VAL A 843 -35.11 65.17 -81.82
C VAL A 843 -36.16 64.09 -81.68
N THR A 844 -35.79 62.96 -81.09
CA THR A 844 -36.65 61.79 -80.91
C THR A 844 -36.82 61.49 -79.43
N CYS A 845 -38.07 61.49 -78.95
CA CYS A 845 -38.45 61.09 -77.60
C CYS A 845 -39.21 59.76 -77.65
N ARG A 846 -38.73 58.76 -76.91
CA ARG A 846 -39.44 57.50 -76.68
C ARG A 846 -40.07 57.53 -75.29
N ILE A 847 -41.39 57.31 -75.21
CA ILE A 847 -42.16 57.18 -73.98
C ILE A 847 -42.67 55.72 -73.90
N PRO A 848 -42.33 54.94 -72.86
CA PRO A 848 -42.96 53.63 -72.66
C PRO A 848 -44.42 53.82 -72.25
N SER A 849 -45.35 53.06 -72.85
CA SER A 849 -46.71 53.02 -72.32
C SER A 849 -46.73 52.17 -71.06
N VAL A 850 -46.97 52.80 -69.91
CA VAL A 850 -47.10 52.07 -68.63
C VAL A 850 -48.45 51.36 -68.61
N ASP A 851 -48.46 50.06 -68.95
CA ASP A 851 -49.57 49.18 -68.62
C ASP A 851 -49.72 49.15 -67.09
N LEU A 852 -50.71 49.88 -66.57
CA LEU A 852 -51.09 49.86 -65.16
C LEU A 852 -51.40 48.41 -64.76
N PRO A 853 -50.64 47.80 -63.82
CA PRO A 853 -50.95 46.47 -63.35
C PRO A 853 -52.33 46.49 -62.70
N THR A 854 -53.30 45.81 -63.32
CA THR A 854 -54.62 45.63 -62.72
C THR A 854 -54.43 44.69 -61.54
N SER A 855 -54.31 45.25 -60.34
CA SER A 855 -53.81 44.57 -59.15
C SER A 855 -54.81 43.56 -58.58
N VAL A 856 -54.88 42.38 -59.20
CA VAL A 856 -55.65 41.23 -58.72
C VAL A 856 -54.76 40.39 -57.80
N ALA A 857 -54.61 40.85 -56.55
CA ALA A 857 -54.20 40.08 -55.38
C ALA A 857 -54.85 40.73 -54.16
N ALA A 858 -55.64 40.08 -53.29
CA ALA A 858 -55.60 38.74 -52.67
C ALA A 858 -55.01 38.77 -51.24
N GLU A 859 -55.35 37.75 -50.46
CA GLU A 859 -55.30 37.65 -48.99
C GLU A 859 -53.89 37.77 -48.36
#